data_AF-A0A9Q9DN56-F1
#
_entry.id   AF-A0A9Q9DN56-F1
#
_cell.length_a   1.000
_cell.length_b   1.000
_cell.length_c   1.000
_cell.angle_alpha   90.00
_cell.angle_beta   90.00
_cell.angle_gamma   90.00
#
_symmetry.space_group_name_H-M   'P 1'
#
loop_
_entity.id
_entity.type
_entity.pdbx_description
1 polymer ?
#
loop_
_entity_poly.entity_id
_entity_poly.type
_entity_poly.pdbx_seq_one_letter_code
_entity_poly.pdbx_strand_id
1 'polypeptide(L)'
;MSEAAPDRDAQIAQLASLTGLDAATAERYLNAANGDLTLAASLFFDQTAEQQEADSEPDDDMADDDSTNPSQNPPPPSGGGRTLGGAHVPSPAPAAASSSSSQRPAGRGQPTQRGVAGARTLRDLQSSGGGHGHAHDDDDDDDHSPEDDNQDFFAGGEKSGLAVQNPNQSNPRDQINNILKRARQNAPRPGGDDEQPATSHFRGTGTTLGGDDAPSRIIPDPNANMPAPPPRAHRELHLWRDGFSVDDGDLYRYDDPANARTLEMINTGHAPLHILNVEHGQEVDVEVHAHKDEDYKKPKKKYVPFSGTGNRLGSPTPGSSSAAAAMPAASSSSTGASTSAASGQPTVEVDASQPTLTLQVRLGDGTRLTSRFNTTHTIGDVYDFVGRASTASQGREWALMTTFPSKELTDKAQALGDIAEFKRGGVVVQKWKHPAEQELLHESKEPQTNSEDAWQHALPKPAASPSPAQSQQATSAAKVIPPPMQASHTPAPESKPTKALPPWVTAPSRTGSFIPPTPQPTNMKEYLKKMLKWPRPSWDGHWPPFQDYVDKAYDPNRWEQFDMDDRIYQAGHDKLNETNAADPIAYKPFPKYNTPEWKKKWHGEHVACLGPRGIPLNISTDDEVQVYRGLPEGFPPVYAGGYDVIGLDEDVCFDRYSRYGPYGYGDDEFPEVVKDWKAPQLVPEWSEVNWGELQADCLERNKERYRPEARSKFVKIPSTVLPEPAAASSAFAIPTDTSRSNLEVREEPEKKYHHRTAVLIRAWTGYKYEENDITAIRAMVSELSLQSGGEYQVYLYVHVKDRSLAIFDDQELYDRVLRENVPEELQDIAVLWSESIFPQWYPKVMDWQVYWQQFMCLQWFSLTHPEFDYIWNWETDARYTGHHYHFFEKISEFADKQPRKLLWERNKRYYLPSIHGDYQSFVENTHKDVLNASANSLIPPPVWGPRPWARADPPQKPLGPTPPTTMEEDNFEWGVAEPADFITLLPMWDPRNTTWSYKDKIWNYLPNIRPIFTPEDGQADWFTHPDFEQIDRRTFINTVVRFSKKMLQAMHEENLVGRSMQAEMWPSTVALQHGLKAVYAPHPIFTDRHWPTGYTSAIFDTASSVDPDTGEALESRQGAWTEEADSPYNHDREFNFSGWSWYYASRFPRNLYRRWLNWPIVKQNWGEEEEIDGGPGWDGALEQKRMCMPGILLHPVKRMAKHEPKP
;
A
#
# COMPACT_ATOMS: atom_id res chain seq x y z
N MET A 1 -43.34 24.81 -54.55
CA MET A 1 -44.18 24.89 -53.34
C MET A 1 -43.24 25.29 -52.22
N SER A 2 -43.55 26.35 -51.48
CA SER A 2 -42.74 26.82 -50.34
C SER A 2 -43.09 25.99 -49.11
N GLU A 3 -42.13 25.23 -48.58
CA GLU A 3 -42.28 24.58 -47.28
C GLU A 3 -42.11 25.60 -46.17
N ALA A 4 -43.05 25.59 -45.23
CA ALA A 4 -43.13 26.51 -44.10
C ALA A 4 -42.02 26.20 -43.08
N ALA A 5 -41.43 27.26 -42.52
CA ALA A 5 -40.46 27.14 -41.42
C ALA A 5 -41.13 26.46 -40.21
N PRO A 6 -40.45 25.52 -39.53
CA PRO A 6 -41.01 24.82 -38.38
C PRO A 6 -41.27 25.77 -37.22
N ASP A 7 -42.38 25.52 -36.52
CA ASP A 7 -42.85 26.29 -35.38
C ASP A 7 -41.84 26.17 -34.20
N ARG A 8 -41.28 27.31 -33.77
CA ARG A 8 -40.18 27.36 -32.78
C ARG A 8 -40.60 26.74 -31.46
N ASP A 9 -41.84 26.96 -31.05
CA ASP A 9 -42.39 26.43 -29.80
C ASP A 9 -42.57 24.90 -29.89
N ALA A 10 -42.87 24.38 -31.08
CA ALA A 10 -42.92 22.94 -31.32
C ALA A 10 -41.52 22.31 -31.28
N GLN A 11 -40.48 23.00 -31.78
CA GLN A 11 -39.10 22.51 -31.69
C GLN A 11 -38.58 22.51 -30.25
N ILE A 12 -38.91 23.52 -29.44
CA ILE A 12 -38.55 23.56 -28.02
C ILE A 12 -39.26 22.44 -27.26
N ALA A 13 -40.57 22.25 -27.49
CA ALA A 13 -41.33 21.16 -26.88
C ALA A 13 -40.79 19.78 -27.31
N GLN A 14 -40.37 19.63 -28.57
CA GLN A 14 -39.81 18.40 -29.09
C GLN A 14 -38.43 18.10 -28.52
N LEU A 15 -37.56 19.12 -28.37
CA LEU A 15 -36.25 18.94 -27.73
C LEU A 15 -36.42 18.62 -26.24
N ALA A 16 -37.25 19.38 -25.51
CA ALA A 16 -37.57 19.13 -24.11
C ALA A 16 -38.14 17.71 -23.89
N SER A 17 -38.97 17.23 -24.82
CA SER A 17 -39.47 15.85 -24.79
C SER A 17 -38.41 14.80 -25.11
N LEU A 18 -37.40 15.11 -25.93
CA LEU A 18 -36.32 14.20 -26.33
C LEU A 18 -35.23 14.09 -25.26
N THR A 19 -34.94 15.20 -24.57
CA THR A 19 -33.80 15.32 -23.64
C THR A 19 -34.22 15.38 -22.17
N GLY A 20 -35.51 15.55 -21.87
CA GLY A 20 -36.02 15.71 -20.51
C GLY A 20 -35.78 17.10 -19.91
N LEU A 21 -35.22 18.03 -20.68
CA LEU A 21 -34.92 19.40 -20.26
C LEU A 21 -36.20 20.22 -20.04
N ASP A 22 -36.14 21.17 -19.10
CA ASP A 22 -37.18 22.21 -19.02
C ASP A 22 -37.17 23.11 -20.28
N ALA A 23 -38.30 23.74 -20.57
CA ALA A 23 -38.48 24.51 -21.81
C ALA A 23 -37.46 25.66 -21.98
N ALA A 24 -37.02 26.31 -20.89
CA ALA A 24 -36.06 27.41 -20.96
C ALA A 24 -34.63 26.92 -21.21
N THR A 25 -34.31 25.71 -20.76
CA THR A 25 -33.00 25.07 -21.02
C THR A 25 -32.98 24.45 -22.42
N ALA A 26 -34.06 23.79 -22.86
CA ALA A 26 -34.22 23.32 -24.24
C ALA A 26 -34.11 24.48 -25.26
N GLU A 27 -34.72 25.63 -24.97
CA GLU A 27 -34.61 26.82 -25.83
C GLU A 27 -33.15 27.31 -25.95
N ARG A 28 -32.35 27.23 -24.89
CA ARG A 28 -30.93 27.60 -24.92
C ARG A 28 -30.10 26.69 -25.83
N TYR A 29 -30.27 25.37 -25.75
CA TYR A 29 -29.61 24.44 -26.66
C TYR A 29 -30.07 24.64 -28.11
N LEU A 30 -31.37 24.86 -28.32
CA LEU A 30 -31.91 25.13 -29.65
C LEU A 30 -31.36 26.43 -30.25
N ASN A 31 -31.13 27.45 -29.40
CA ASN A 31 -30.50 28.71 -29.82
C ASN A 31 -29.01 28.55 -30.10
N ALA A 32 -28.27 27.80 -29.27
CA ALA A 32 -26.87 27.49 -29.51
C ALA A 32 -26.66 26.72 -30.83
N ALA A 33 -27.63 25.87 -31.19
CA ALA A 33 -27.66 25.12 -32.44
C ALA A 33 -28.33 25.89 -33.62
N ASN A 34 -28.58 27.20 -33.48
CA ASN A 34 -29.23 28.04 -34.51
C ASN A 34 -30.57 27.48 -35.05
N GLY A 35 -31.35 26.80 -34.20
CA GLY A 35 -32.65 26.24 -34.55
C GLY A 35 -32.63 24.86 -35.21
N ASP A 36 -31.45 24.23 -35.32
CA ASP A 36 -31.33 22.82 -35.72
C ASP A 36 -31.57 21.91 -34.51
N LEU A 37 -32.74 21.26 -34.51
CA LEU A 37 -33.17 20.36 -33.43
C LEU A 37 -32.20 19.19 -33.22
N THR A 38 -31.59 18.69 -34.30
CA THR A 38 -30.72 17.51 -34.27
C THR A 38 -29.38 17.85 -33.62
N LEU A 39 -28.83 19.02 -33.98
CA LEU A 39 -27.60 19.53 -33.41
C LEU A 39 -27.80 19.99 -31.96
N ALA A 40 -28.98 20.52 -31.61
CA ALA A 40 -29.31 20.87 -30.23
C ALA A 40 -29.41 19.63 -29.33
N ALA A 41 -29.99 18.54 -29.85
CA ALA A 41 -30.04 17.27 -29.15
C ALA A 41 -28.67 16.62 -29.02
N SER A 42 -27.82 16.67 -30.06
CA SER A 42 -26.46 16.15 -29.97
C SER A 42 -25.61 16.94 -28.99
N LEU A 43 -25.69 18.28 -28.97
CA LEU A 43 -24.98 19.09 -27.97
C LEU A 43 -25.41 18.77 -26.54
N PHE A 44 -26.69 18.49 -26.32
CA PHE A 44 -27.15 18.01 -25.01
C PHE A 44 -26.59 16.62 -24.70
N PHE A 45 -26.75 15.64 -25.58
CA PHE A 45 -26.32 14.27 -25.33
C PHE A 45 -24.79 14.10 -25.30
N ASP A 46 -24.02 14.90 -26.03
CA ASP A 46 -22.55 14.92 -25.97
C ASP A 46 -22.09 15.48 -24.62
N GLN A 47 -22.74 16.54 -24.14
CA GLN A 47 -22.48 17.10 -22.80
C GLN A 47 -22.98 16.17 -21.68
N THR A 48 -24.02 15.37 -21.95
CA THR A 48 -24.52 14.34 -21.02
C THR A 48 -23.64 13.08 -21.08
N ALA A 49 -22.99 12.79 -22.21
CA ALA A 49 -22.03 11.70 -22.40
C ALA A 49 -20.68 12.03 -21.77
N GLU A 50 -20.21 13.28 -21.83
CA GLU A 50 -19.07 13.75 -21.01
C GLU A 50 -19.40 13.73 -19.50
N GLN A 51 -20.68 13.83 -19.13
CA GLN A 51 -21.17 13.65 -17.76
C GLN A 51 -21.54 12.20 -17.39
N GLN A 52 -21.64 11.27 -18.35
CA GLN A 52 -21.95 9.85 -18.14
C GLN A 52 -20.73 8.93 -18.36
N GLU A 53 -19.70 9.35 -19.11
CA GLU A 53 -18.34 8.78 -19.02
C GLU A 53 -17.67 9.16 -17.69
N ALA A 54 -18.18 10.19 -17.01
CA ALA A 54 -17.84 10.51 -15.63
C ALA A 54 -18.60 9.64 -14.59
N ASP A 55 -19.68 8.95 -15.00
CA ASP A 55 -20.55 8.18 -14.12
C ASP A 55 -21.06 6.91 -14.84
N SER A 56 -20.37 5.79 -14.59
CA SER A 56 -20.73 4.37 -14.86
C SER A 56 -20.01 3.66 -16.01
N GLU A 57 -19.23 2.63 -15.67
CA GLU A 57 -19.59 1.25 -16.03
C GLU A 57 -18.90 0.19 -15.11
N PRO A 58 -19.48 -1.02 -15.03
CA PRO A 58 -19.41 -1.93 -13.88
C PRO A 58 -18.81 -3.32 -14.19
N ASP A 59 -18.57 -4.08 -13.11
CA ASP A 59 -18.80 -5.53 -12.92
C ASP A 59 -19.73 -6.20 -13.98
N ASP A 60 -19.66 -7.48 -14.38
CA ASP A 60 -18.99 -8.67 -13.83
C ASP A 60 -19.18 -9.87 -14.81
N ASP A 61 -18.58 -11.01 -14.43
CA ASP A 61 -19.12 -12.39 -14.53
C ASP A 61 -18.48 -13.45 -15.48
N MET A 62 -17.81 -14.40 -14.80
CA MET A 62 -18.13 -15.86 -14.75
C MET A 62 -17.30 -16.91 -15.53
N ALA A 63 -16.56 -17.69 -14.73
CA ALA A 63 -16.79 -19.12 -14.43
C ALA A 63 -15.91 -20.23 -15.07
N ASP A 64 -15.27 -20.98 -14.16
CA ASP A 64 -15.25 -22.46 -13.99
C ASP A 64 -14.48 -23.36 -14.98
N ASP A 65 -13.84 -24.48 -14.60
CA ASP A 65 -13.51 -25.15 -13.32
C ASP A 65 -12.65 -26.41 -13.64
N ASP A 66 -11.95 -26.94 -12.63
CA ASP A 66 -11.68 -28.36 -12.33
C ASP A 66 -10.70 -29.20 -13.22
N SER A 67 -9.89 -30.17 -12.77
CA SER A 67 -9.41 -30.61 -11.44
C SER A 67 -8.54 -31.87 -11.54
N THR A 68 -7.91 -32.20 -10.41
CA THR A 68 -7.59 -33.55 -9.87
C THR A 68 -6.20 -34.20 -10.07
N ASN A 69 -5.45 -34.11 -8.97
CA ASN A 69 -4.53 -35.06 -8.30
C ASN A 69 -5.09 -36.52 -8.20
N PRO A 70 -4.37 -37.60 -7.76
CA PRO A 70 -3.59 -37.60 -6.49
C PRO A 70 -2.42 -38.62 -6.28
N SER A 71 -1.58 -38.30 -5.28
CA SER A 71 -1.15 -39.13 -4.11
C SER A 71 0.05 -40.13 -4.13
N GLN A 72 1.00 -39.82 -3.21
CA GLN A 72 1.50 -40.59 -2.03
C GLN A 72 2.73 -41.58 -2.10
N ASN A 73 3.92 -41.09 -1.70
CA ASN A 73 4.83 -41.40 -0.52
C ASN A 73 4.80 -42.78 0.22
N PRO A 74 5.80 -43.22 1.07
CA PRO A 74 7.18 -42.75 1.48
C PRO A 74 8.24 -43.93 1.74
N PRO A 75 9.27 -43.92 2.64
CA PRO A 75 10.50 -43.09 2.91
C PRO A 75 11.86 -43.93 2.94
N PRO A 76 12.94 -43.60 3.74
CA PRO A 76 14.23 -42.92 3.43
C PRO A 76 15.49 -43.88 3.59
N PRO A 77 16.78 -43.51 3.87
CA PRO A 77 17.51 -42.22 4.04
C PRO A 77 18.96 -42.10 3.46
N SER A 78 19.57 -40.90 3.62
CA SER A 78 21.01 -40.60 3.84
C SER A 78 22.02 -40.52 2.68
N GLY A 79 22.94 -39.53 2.76
CA GLY A 79 24.31 -39.67 2.27
C GLY A 79 24.84 -38.54 1.37
N GLY A 80 25.72 -37.69 1.91
CA GLY A 80 26.37 -36.56 1.24
C GLY A 80 27.33 -36.94 0.09
N GLY A 81 27.56 -35.96 -0.79
CA GLY A 81 28.28 -36.08 -2.05
C GLY A 81 29.77 -36.41 -1.95
N ARG A 82 30.27 -37.06 -3.01
CA ARG A 82 31.67 -37.45 -3.27
C ARG A 82 32.14 -36.77 -4.57
N THR A 83 33.44 -36.51 -4.73
CA THR A 83 34.00 -36.03 -6.00
C THR A 83 34.09 -37.16 -7.03
N LEU A 84 34.21 -36.81 -8.33
CA LEU A 84 34.23 -37.71 -9.51
C LEU A 84 35.35 -38.78 -9.54
N GLY A 85 36.13 -38.91 -8.46
CA GLY A 85 37.11 -39.98 -8.23
C GLY A 85 36.92 -40.78 -6.94
N GLY A 86 35.79 -40.63 -6.23
CA GLY A 86 35.40 -41.53 -5.14
C GLY A 86 36.12 -41.36 -3.79
N ALA A 87 37.00 -40.36 -3.64
CA ALA A 87 37.66 -40.05 -2.37
C ALA A 87 36.92 -38.94 -1.60
N HIS A 88 36.70 -39.18 -0.30
CA HIS A 88 36.16 -38.22 0.67
C HIS A 88 37.31 -37.52 1.36
N VAL A 89 37.41 -36.18 1.31
CA VAL A 89 38.47 -35.46 2.00
C VAL A 89 37.96 -34.12 2.59
N PRO A 90 38.38 -33.78 3.83
CA PRO A 90 37.64 -32.94 4.77
C PRO A 90 38.20 -31.50 4.91
N SER A 91 37.42 -30.63 5.56
CA SER A 91 37.87 -29.34 6.12
C SER A 91 38.97 -29.55 7.17
N PRO A 92 39.88 -28.56 7.36
CA PRO A 92 39.75 -27.76 8.59
C PRO A 92 40.35 -26.32 8.53
N ALA A 93 39.83 -25.42 9.38
CA ALA A 93 40.56 -24.26 9.94
C ALA A 93 41.44 -24.72 11.14
N PRO A 94 42.14 -23.87 11.94
CA PRO A 94 42.57 -22.47 11.84
C PRO A 94 44.08 -22.27 12.18
N ALA A 95 44.59 -21.01 12.20
CA ALA A 95 45.53 -20.43 13.20
C ALA A 95 46.62 -19.46 12.65
N ALA A 96 46.54 -18.22 13.16
CA ALA A 96 47.57 -17.42 13.84
C ALA A 96 49.02 -17.20 13.30
N ALA A 97 49.38 -15.91 13.33
CA ALA A 97 50.62 -15.30 13.85
C ALA A 97 51.81 -14.94 12.91
N SER A 98 52.09 -13.63 12.89
CA SER A 98 53.37 -12.90 13.02
C SER A 98 54.52 -13.09 12.00
N SER A 99 54.96 -12.00 11.37
CA SER A 99 56.16 -11.21 11.75
C SER A 99 56.90 -10.47 10.61
N SER A 100 57.41 -9.29 10.98
CA SER A 100 58.68 -8.67 10.55
C SER A 100 58.81 -7.87 9.24
N SER A 101 58.79 -6.54 9.43
CA SER A 101 59.83 -5.54 9.09
C SER A 101 60.74 -5.74 7.87
N SER A 102 60.81 -4.70 7.02
CA SER A 102 62.08 -4.06 6.66
C SER A 102 61.89 -2.65 6.12
N GLN A 103 62.72 -1.75 6.65
CA GLN A 103 62.78 -0.31 6.39
C GLN A 103 63.31 0.06 4.99
N ARG A 104 62.73 1.15 4.45
CA ARG A 104 63.34 2.36 3.83
C ARG A 104 64.82 2.33 3.38
N PRO A 105 65.15 3.09 2.32
CA PRO A 105 65.63 4.47 2.57
C PRO A 105 65.08 5.55 1.63
N ALA A 106 65.24 6.79 2.09
CA ALA A 106 64.85 8.06 1.48
C ALA A 106 66.03 8.75 0.77
N GLY A 107 65.75 9.72 -0.11
CA GLY A 107 66.78 10.70 -0.52
C GLY A 107 66.45 11.67 -1.67
N ARG A 108 65.78 12.79 -1.35
CA ARG A 108 65.98 14.20 -1.80
C ARG A 108 66.38 14.56 -3.26
N GLY A 109 65.65 15.54 -3.82
CA GLY A 109 66.20 16.56 -4.73
C GLY A 109 65.20 17.29 -5.67
N GLN A 110 64.77 18.51 -5.30
CA GLN A 110 64.20 19.57 -6.17
C GLN A 110 65.36 20.39 -6.83
N PRO A 111 65.14 21.45 -7.68
CA PRO A 111 64.00 21.89 -8.51
C PRO A 111 64.37 22.40 -9.96
N THR A 112 63.39 22.70 -10.84
CA THR A 112 63.15 24.01 -11.53
C THR A 112 62.35 23.95 -12.86
N GLN A 113 61.26 24.76 -12.92
CA GLN A 113 60.66 25.59 -14.00
C GLN A 113 60.31 24.97 -15.39
N ARG A 114 59.20 25.28 -16.10
CA ARG A 114 58.50 26.58 -16.30
C ARG A 114 57.14 26.42 -17.06
N GLY A 115 56.04 27.03 -16.54
CA GLY A 115 54.97 27.78 -17.25
C GLY A 115 53.86 27.07 -18.05
N VAL A 116 52.61 27.56 -18.22
CA VAL A 116 51.79 28.71 -17.77
C VAL A 116 50.32 28.46 -18.19
N ALA A 117 49.35 29.07 -17.46
CA ALA A 117 47.92 29.34 -17.71
C ALA A 117 46.90 28.32 -17.17
N GLY A 118 45.92 28.62 -16.30
CA GLY A 118 45.46 29.89 -15.71
C GLY A 118 43.93 29.89 -15.61
N ALA A 119 43.38 29.62 -14.41
CA ALA A 119 41.95 29.59 -14.09
C ALA A 119 41.36 30.99 -13.83
N ARG A 120 40.02 31.15 -13.95
CA ARG A 120 39.23 32.21 -13.28
C ARG A 120 37.87 31.69 -12.81
N THR A 121 37.49 32.18 -11.64
CA THR A 121 36.34 31.83 -10.79
C THR A 121 35.25 32.91 -10.84
N LEU A 122 34.05 32.54 -10.35
CA LEU A 122 32.76 33.21 -10.52
C LEU A 122 32.45 34.18 -9.33
N ARG A 123 33.23 35.25 -9.18
CA ARG A 123 32.96 36.30 -8.16
C ARG A 123 32.96 37.74 -8.70
N ASP A 124 32.84 37.93 -10.00
CA ASP A 124 32.74 39.27 -10.61
C ASP A 124 31.68 39.26 -11.73
N LEU A 125 30.40 39.47 -11.37
CA LEU A 125 29.40 40.12 -12.24
C LEU A 125 28.06 40.29 -11.49
N GLN A 126 28.10 41.09 -10.43
CA GLN A 126 26.92 41.79 -9.92
C GLN A 126 27.32 43.25 -9.67
N SER A 127 26.63 44.18 -10.33
CA SER A 127 26.56 45.66 -10.10
C SER A 127 27.04 46.56 -11.24
N SER A 128 26.07 47.02 -12.06
CA SER A 128 25.81 48.43 -12.45
C SER A 128 24.81 48.41 -13.63
N GLY A 129 23.50 48.64 -13.47
CA GLY A 129 22.81 49.94 -13.20
C GLY A 129 22.30 50.51 -14.54
N GLY A 130 21.08 51.02 -14.76
CA GLY A 130 19.86 51.26 -14.00
C GLY A 130 18.92 52.18 -14.84
N GLY A 131 17.61 52.23 -14.55
CA GLY A 131 16.78 53.43 -14.78
C GLY A 131 15.46 53.34 -15.59
N HIS A 132 14.34 53.41 -14.84
CA HIS A 132 13.01 54.03 -15.13
C HIS A 132 11.85 53.24 -15.79
N GLY A 133 10.93 52.73 -14.94
CA GLY A 133 9.61 53.33 -14.62
C GLY A 133 8.39 53.01 -15.50
N HIS A 134 7.41 52.26 -14.98
CA HIS A 134 5.98 52.64 -14.78
C HIS A 134 5.09 51.44 -14.35
N ALA A 135 4.53 51.54 -13.13
CA ALA A 135 3.16 51.27 -12.66
C ALA A 135 2.19 50.24 -13.32
N HIS A 136 1.58 49.39 -12.46
CA HIS A 136 0.28 48.66 -12.50
C HIS A 136 0.00 47.76 -13.73
N ASP A 137 -0.52 46.55 -13.65
CA ASP A 137 -1.70 46.02 -12.94
C ASP A 137 -1.61 44.47 -12.86
N ASP A 138 -2.48 43.89 -12.04
CA ASP A 138 -2.74 42.47 -11.83
C ASP A 138 -3.15 41.68 -13.09
N ASP A 139 -3.01 40.35 -12.97
CA ASP A 139 -3.80 39.24 -13.56
C ASP A 139 -2.95 38.14 -14.20
N ASP A 140 -3.03 36.97 -13.57
CA ASP A 140 -3.03 35.57 -14.04
C ASP A 140 -2.39 35.21 -15.41
N ASP A 141 -1.55 34.16 -15.41
CA ASP A 141 -1.96 32.87 -15.99
C ASP A 141 -0.82 31.84 -15.91
N ASP A 142 -1.21 30.66 -15.42
CA ASP A 142 -0.50 29.39 -15.51
C ASP A 142 -0.24 29.00 -16.96
N ASP A 143 1.01 28.73 -17.31
CA ASP A 143 1.37 28.11 -18.58
C ASP A 143 2.57 27.17 -18.38
N HIS A 144 2.34 26.07 -17.65
CA HIS A 144 3.19 24.89 -17.71
C HIS A 144 2.50 23.81 -18.57
N SER A 145 3.18 23.46 -19.67
CA SER A 145 2.72 22.52 -20.69
C SER A 145 2.43 21.12 -20.13
N PRO A 146 1.39 20.41 -20.64
CA PRO A 146 0.92 19.15 -20.06
C PRO A 146 1.72 17.90 -20.51
N GLU A 147 3.03 18.02 -20.78
CA GLU A 147 3.82 16.89 -21.31
C GLU A 147 4.87 16.28 -20.36
N ASP A 148 4.92 16.63 -19.06
CA ASP A 148 5.96 16.08 -18.16
C ASP A 148 5.55 15.79 -16.70
N ASP A 149 4.27 15.47 -16.44
CA ASP A 149 3.85 14.98 -15.12
C ASP A 149 3.96 13.45 -15.02
N ASN A 150 5.13 12.97 -14.61
CA ASN A 150 5.29 11.66 -13.99
C ASN A 150 4.52 11.66 -12.65
N GLN A 151 3.28 11.20 -12.64
CA GLN A 151 2.49 11.09 -11.41
C GLN A 151 3.05 9.99 -10.51
N ASP A 152 3.76 10.40 -9.46
CA ASP A 152 4.17 9.56 -8.35
C ASP A 152 2.96 9.27 -7.42
N PHE A 153 2.65 7.99 -7.19
CA PHE A 153 1.63 7.54 -6.22
C PHE A 153 2.24 7.42 -4.82
N PHE A 154 1.52 7.76 -3.74
CA PHE A 154 2.07 7.72 -2.37
C PHE A 154 1.48 6.59 -1.52
N ALA A 155 2.32 5.74 -0.93
CA ALA A 155 1.92 4.61 -0.10
C ALA A 155 1.26 5.08 1.21
N GLY A 156 -0.04 4.88 1.40
CA GLY A 156 -0.80 5.38 2.56
C GLY A 156 -1.59 6.68 2.29
N GLY A 157 -2.03 6.89 1.06
CA GLY A 157 -2.69 8.10 0.58
C GLY A 157 -1.70 9.13 0.02
N GLU A 158 -2.20 10.06 -0.80
CA GLU A 158 -1.45 11.16 -1.45
C GLU A 158 -0.55 11.98 -0.48
N LYS A 159 -0.81 11.84 0.82
CA LYS A 159 -0.18 12.57 1.92
C LYS A 159 0.75 11.73 2.79
N SER A 160 1.07 10.49 2.46
CA SER A 160 2.07 9.69 3.20
C SER A 160 3.50 9.90 2.69
N GLY A 161 4.49 9.85 3.58
CA GLY A 161 5.91 10.13 3.29
C GLY A 161 6.63 9.08 2.44
N LEU A 162 5.98 8.44 1.48
CA LEU A 162 6.60 7.42 0.63
C LEU A 162 5.99 7.42 -0.78
N ALA A 163 6.74 7.88 -1.77
CA ALA A 163 6.30 7.91 -3.16
C ALA A 163 6.68 6.60 -3.92
N VAL A 164 5.86 6.24 -4.90
CA VAL A 164 5.89 5.03 -5.74
C VAL A 164 5.61 5.47 -7.16
N GLN A 165 6.54 5.22 -8.08
CA GLN A 165 6.33 5.57 -9.48
C GLN A 165 5.38 4.55 -10.12
N ASN A 166 4.43 5.00 -10.95
CA ASN A 166 3.51 4.10 -11.67
C ASN A 166 4.31 3.25 -12.67
N PRO A 167 4.34 1.90 -12.54
CA PRO A 167 5.06 1.06 -13.48
C PRO A 167 4.40 0.96 -14.87
N ASN A 168 3.17 1.45 -15.06
CA ASN A 168 2.38 1.23 -16.28
C ASN A 168 2.20 2.45 -17.19
N GLN A 169 2.70 3.64 -16.86
CA GLN A 169 2.76 4.74 -17.83
C GLN A 169 4.07 4.67 -18.62
N SER A 170 4.05 3.89 -19.70
CA SER A 170 5.12 3.91 -20.70
C SER A 170 4.57 4.47 -22.01
N ASN A 171 5.01 5.67 -22.38
CA ASN A 171 4.75 6.24 -23.68
C ASN A 171 5.44 5.34 -24.75
N PRO A 172 4.86 5.08 -25.94
CA PRO A 172 5.48 4.24 -26.97
C PRO A 172 6.94 4.59 -27.29
N ARG A 173 7.32 5.86 -27.16
CA ARG A 173 8.72 6.31 -27.30
C ARG A 173 9.67 5.74 -26.24
N ASP A 174 9.22 5.60 -25.00
CA ASP A 174 10.02 5.05 -23.91
C ASP A 174 10.20 3.54 -24.04
N GLN A 175 9.18 2.85 -24.53
CA GLN A 175 9.27 1.43 -24.85
C GLN A 175 10.35 1.17 -25.92
N ILE A 176 10.36 1.94 -27.01
CA ILE A 176 11.39 1.84 -28.06
C ILE A 176 12.79 2.15 -27.51
N ASN A 177 12.91 3.16 -26.63
CA ASN A 177 14.18 3.52 -26.01
C ASN A 177 14.71 2.41 -25.10
N ASN A 178 13.85 1.76 -24.32
CA ASN A 178 14.20 0.66 -23.44
C ASN A 178 14.69 -0.58 -24.22
N ILE A 179 14.00 -0.94 -25.31
CA ILE A 179 14.40 -2.06 -26.18
C ILE A 179 15.77 -1.78 -26.82
N LEU A 180 15.98 -0.56 -27.34
CA LEU A 180 17.27 -0.15 -27.92
C LEU A 180 18.42 -0.14 -26.90
N LYS A 181 18.16 0.32 -25.68
CA LYS A 181 19.16 0.34 -24.60
C LYS A 181 19.61 -1.07 -24.25
N ARG A 182 18.67 -2.02 -24.15
CA ARG A 182 18.96 -3.45 -23.91
C ARG A 182 19.68 -4.11 -25.08
N ALA A 183 19.25 -3.85 -26.32
CA ALA A 183 19.91 -4.37 -27.51
C ALA A 183 21.38 -3.94 -27.61
N ARG A 184 21.72 -2.72 -27.13
CA ARG A 184 23.10 -2.22 -27.05
C ARG A 184 23.93 -2.79 -25.89
N GLN A 185 23.28 -3.25 -24.83
CA GLN A 185 23.93 -3.83 -23.65
C GLN A 185 24.28 -5.33 -23.85
N ASN A 186 23.69 -5.99 -24.85
CA ASN A 186 24.10 -7.33 -25.25
C ASN A 186 25.49 -7.27 -25.91
N ALA A 187 26.52 -7.72 -25.19
CA ALA A 187 27.92 -7.76 -25.64
C ALA A 187 28.13 -8.76 -26.80
N PRO A 188 29.10 -8.51 -27.72
CA PRO A 188 29.43 -9.45 -28.80
C PRO A 188 30.01 -10.76 -28.24
N ARG A 189 29.62 -11.89 -28.87
CA ARG A 189 30.02 -13.25 -28.47
C ARG A 189 31.52 -13.52 -28.70
N PRO A 190 32.16 -14.37 -27.88
CA PRO A 190 33.47 -14.93 -28.19
C PRO A 190 33.37 -15.86 -29.41
N GLY A 191 33.99 -15.49 -30.53
CA GLY A 191 34.05 -16.31 -31.76
C GLY A 191 33.95 -15.53 -33.08
N GLY A 192 33.36 -14.34 -33.09
CA GLY A 192 33.20 -13.52 -34.29
C GLY A 192 32.21 -14.09 -35.32
N ASP A 193 31.64 -13.21 -36.15
CA ASP A 193 30.54 -13.53 -37.08
C ASP A 193 30.95 -14.37 -38.30
N ASP A 194 32.24 -14.75 -38.42
CA ASP A 194 32.85 -15.32 -39.63
C ASP A 194 33.54 -16.71 -39.45
N GLU A 195 33.24 -17.49 -38.41
CA GLU A 195 33.75 -18.87 -38.32
C GLU A 195 32.86 -19.88 -39.07
N GLN A 196 33.24 -20.19 -40.32
CA GLN A 196 32.67 -21.34 -41.04
C GLN A 196 33.07 -22.66 -40.34
N PRO A 197 32.13 -23.57 -40.05
CA PRO A 197 32.47 -24.87 -39.46
C PRO A 197 33.32 -25.70 -40.43
N ALA A 198 34.46 -26.18 -39.94
CA ALA A 198 35.42 -26.98 -40.72
C ALA A 198 34.75 -28.25 -41.29
N THR A 199 34.65 -28.36 -42.61
CA THR A 199 34.16 -29.56 -43.28
C THR A 199 35.27 -30.61 -43.36
N SER A 200 35.08 -31.78 -42.73
CA SER A 200 36.04 -32.89 -42.87
C SER A 200 35.77 -33.64 -44.20
N HIS A 201 36.73 -33.61 -45.13
CA HIS A 201 36.60 -34.24 -46.46
C HIS A 201 36.85 -35.78 -46.49
N PHE A 202 36.89 -36.46 -45.34
CA PHE A 202 37.17 -37.90 -45.29
C PHE A 202 36.01 -38.67 -44.64
N ARG A 203 35.18 -39.32 -45.47
CA ARG A 203 34.16 -40.30 -45.06
C ARG A 203 34.30 -41.54 -45.95
N GLY A 204 34.34 -42.72 -45.35
CA GLY A 204 34.47 -43.99 -46.08
C GLY A 204 34.84 -45.17 -45.17
N THR A 205 34.30 -46.34 -45.48
CA THR A 205 34.51 -47.61 -44.74
C THR A 205 35.92 -48.16 -44.97
N GLY A 206 36.68 -48.35 -43.88
CA GLY A 206 38.03 -48.94 -43.92
C GLY A 206 37.99 -50.46 -43.79
N THR A 207 38.76 -51.18 -44.63
CA THR A 207 38.91 -52.64 -44.55
C THR A 207 40.31 -52.98 -44.05
N THR A 208 40.40 -53.67 -42.91
CA THR A 208 41.67 -54.20 -42.39
C THR A 208 41.90 -55.60 -42.96
N LEU A 209 42.99 -55.78 -43.72
CA LEU A 209 43.39 -57.09 -44.24
C LEU A 209 44.17 -57.85 -43.16
N GLY A 210 43.64 -58.98 -42.70
CA GLY A 210 44.21 -59.81 -41.64
C GLY A 210 45.20 -60.86 -42.18
N GLY A 211 46.26 -61.14 -41.43
CA GLY A 211 47.27 -62.18 -41.70
C GLY A 211 46.93 -63.52 -41.03
N ASP A 212 47.83 -64.52 -41.14
CA ASP A 212 47.59 -65.96 -40.98
C ASP A 212 46.88 -66.43 -39.68
N ASP A 213 46.78 -65.59 -38.64
CA ASP A 213 46.08 -65.91 -37.40
C ASP A 213 44.81 -65.06 -37.13
N ALA A 214 44.35 -64.22 -38.07
CA ALA A 214 43.08 -63.48 -37.97
C ALA A 214 42.48 -63.05 -39.33
N PRO A 215 41.17 -63.25 -39.60
CA PRO A 215 40.55 -62.87 -40.86
C PRO A 215 40.31 -61.34 -40.98
N SER A 216 40.35 -60.86 -42.23
CA SER A 216 40.13 -59.46 -42.60
C SER A 216 38.74 -58.96 -42.19
N ARG A 217 38.65 -57.79 -41.53
CA ARG A 217 37.38 -57.18 -41.09
C ARG A 217 37.17 -55.79 -41.71
N ILE A 218 35.93 -55.49 -42.08
CA ILE A 218 35.46 -54.16 -42.48
C ILE A 218 35.03 -53.42 -41.22
N ILE A 219 35.53 -52.19 -41.01
CA ILE A 219 35.15 -51.32 -39.89
C ILE A 219 34.09 -50.32 -40.41
N PRO A 220 32.84 -50.37 -39.91
CA PRO A 220 31.80 -49.41 -40.26
C PRO A 220 32.13 -48.01 -39.75
N ASP A 221 31.79 -46.97 -40.51
CA ASP A 221 31.94 -45.57 -40.10
C ASP A 221 31.00 -45.25 -38.93
N PRO A 222 31.52 -44.90 -37.74
CA PRO A 222 30.70 -44.64 -36.55
C PRO A 222 29.85 -43.35 -36.64
N ASN A 223 30.08 -42.49 -37.64
CA ASN A 223 29.37 -41.21 -37.79
C ASN A 223 28.34 -41.18 -38.94
N ALA A 224 27.94 -42.34 -39.48
CA ALA A 224 27.04 -42.43 -40.62
C ALA A 224 25.61 -41.91 -40.37
N ASN A 225 25.20 -41.70 -39.11
CA ASN A 225 23.80 -41.42 -38.73
C ASN A 225 23.61 -40.23 -37.77
N MET A 226 24.55 -39.27 -37.69
CA MET A 226 24.31 -38.04 -36.92
C MET A 226 23.56 -36.97 -37.76
N PRO A 227 22.41 -36.44 -37.27
CA PRO A 227 21.74 -35.29 -37.88
C PRO A 227 22.64 -34.04 -37.78
N ALA A 228 22.74 -33.26 -38.86
CA ALA A 228 23.40 -31.96 -38.79
C ALA A 228 22.50 -30.95 -38.03
N PRO A 229 23.06 -30.09 -37.15
CA PRO A 229 22.29 -29.03 -36.52
C PRO A 229 21.74 -28.04 -37.56
N PRO A 230 20.55 -27.46 -37.33
CA PRO A 230 19.93 -26.52 -38.26
C PRO A 230 20.78 -25.25 -38.41
N PRO A 231 20.83 -24.64 -39.61
CA PRO A 231 21.58 -23.41 -39.84
C PRO A 231 20.96 -22.24 -39.05
N ARG A 232 21.80 -21.30 -38.63
CA ARG A 232 21.38 -20.07 -37.92
C ARG A 232 20.40 -19.26 -38.76
N ALA A 233 19.39 -18.67 -38.13
CA ALA A 233 18.41 -17.79 -38.77
C ALA A 233 18.73 -16.32 -38.48
N HIS A 234 18.80 -15.47 -39.51
CA HIS A 234 18.85 -14.02 -39.36
C HIS A 234 17.44 -13.43 -39.45
N ARG A 235 17.08 -12.50 -38.56
CA ARG A 235 15.77 -11.81 -38.53
C ARG A 235 15.93 -10.33 -38.24
N GLU A 236 15.15 -9.49 -38.90
CA GLU A 236 15.12 -8.04 -38.66
C GLU A 236 13.90 -7.69 -37.80
N LEU A 237 14.07 -6.91 -36.74
CA LEU A 237 12.99 -6.40 -35.89
C LEU A 237 12.90 -4.87 -36.06
N HIS A 238 11.81 -4.40 -36.63
CA HIS A 238 11.53 -2.98 -36.79
C HIS A 238 10.60 -2.47 -35.68
N LEU A 239 11.03 -1.43 -34.96
CA LEU A 239 10.25 -0.78 -33.90
C LEU A 239 9.71 0.55 -34.44
N TRP A 240 8.42 0.61 -34.73
CA TRP A 240 7.69 1.77 -35.23
C TRP A 240 7.07 2.57 -34.09
N ARG A 241 6.55 3.76 -34.38
CA ARG A 241 5.81 4.56 -33.39
C ARG A 241 4.54 3.88 -32.91
N ASP A 242 3.85 3.17 -33.81
CA ASP A 242 2.55 2.54 -33.59
C ASP A 242 2.60 1.02 -33.36
N GLY A 243 3.80 0.43 -33.26
CA GLY A 243 3.99 -1.00 -33.00
C GLY A 243 5.36 -1.52 -33.41
N PHE A 244 5.53 -2.84 -33.48
CA PHE A 244 6.74 -3.48 -34.00
C PHE A 244 6.40 -4.46 -35.13
N SER A 245 7.33 -4.72 -36.04
CA SER A 245 7.20 -5.74 -37.09
C SER A 245 8.47 -6.55 -37.22
N VAL A 246 8.35 -7.82 -37.60
CA VAL A 246 9.50 -8.68 -37.93
C VAL A 246 9.62 -8.79 -39.44
N ASP A 247 10.82 -8.54 -39.97
CA ASP A 247 11.12 -8.41 -41.39
C ASP A 247 10.08 -7.49 -42.09
N ASP A 248 9.62 -7.85 -43.29
CA ASP A 248 8.51 -7.20 -44.00
C ASP A 248 7.11 -7.66 -43.52
N GLY A 249 7.01 -8.17 -42.29
CA GLY A 249 5.80 -8.76 -41.68
C GLY A 249 4.74 -7.75 -41.25
N ASP A 250 3.64 -8.23 -40.68
CA ASP A 250 2.54 -7.39 -40.20
C ASP A 250 2.95 -6.55 -38.97
N LEU A 251 2.27 -5.43 -38.75
CA LEU A 251 2.46 -4.58 -37.57
C LEU A 251 1.78 -5.22 -36.35
N TYR A 252 2.53 -5.40 -35.29
CA TYR A 252 2.06 -5.76 -33.96
C TYR A 252 2.00 -4.49 -33.12
N ARG A 253 0.79 -3.96 -32.89
CA ARG A 253 0.63 -2.71 -32.14
C ARG A 253 0.95 -2.87 -30.66
N TYR A 254 1.43 -1.80 -30.04
CA TYR A 254 1.75 -1.75 -28.61
C TYR A 254 0.52 -1.78 -27.71
N ASP A 255 -0.61 -1.25 -28.20
CA ASP A 255 -1.89 -1.14 -27.48
C ASP A 255 -2.77 -2.38 -27.61
N ASP A 256 -2.38 -3.35 -28.44
CA ASP A 256 -3.14 -4.59 -28.67
C ASP A 256 -2.78 -5.66 -27.61
N PRO A 257 -3.72 -6.08 -26.74
CA PRO A 257 -3.47 -7.09 -25.70
C PRO A 257 -2.96 -8.43 -26.24
N ALA A 258 -3.29 -8.78 -27.49
CA ALA A 258 -2.79 -10.02 -28.11
C ALA A 258 -1.27 -10.02 -28.29
N ASN A 259 -0.65 -8.84 -28.35
CA ASN A 259 0.78 -8.66 -28.56
C ASN A 259 1.54 -8.47 -27.24
N ALA A 260 0.86 -8.29 -26.11
CA ALA A 260 1.46 -7.98 -24.82
C ALA A 260 2.50 -9.02 -24.38
N ARG A 261 2.19 -10.32 -24.51
CA ARG A 261 3.12 -11.41 -24.19
C ARG A 261 4.35 -11.42 -25.11
N THR A 262 4.18 -11.02 -26.36
CA THR A 262 5.29 -10.91 -27.30
C THR A 262 6.16 -9.71 -27.01
N LEU A 263 5.54 -8.58 -26.65
CA LEU A 263 6.23 -7.39 -26.16
C LEU A 263 7.06 -7.72 -24.93
N GLU A 264 6.50 -8.48 -23.98
CA GLU A 264 7.19 -8.92 -22.78
C GLU A 264 8.40 -9.78 -23.12
N MET A 265 8.28 -10.74 -24.05
CA MET A 265 9.40 -11.54 -24.52
C MET A 265 10.50 -10.67 -25.16
N ILE A 266 10.12 -9.75 -26.05
CA ILE A 266 11.08 -8.82 -26.69
C ILE A 266 11.76 -7.93 -25.64
N ASN A 267 10.99 -7.39 -24.69
CA ASN A 267 11.49 -6.58 -23.60
C ASN A 267 12.46 -7.36 -22.73
N THR A 268 12.15 -8.61 -22.38
CA THR A 268 13.00 -9.50 -21.57
C THR A 268 14.16 -10.14 -22.36
N GLY A 269 14.36 -9.77 -23.62
CA GLY A 269 15.46 -10.28 -24.46
C GLY A 269 15.26 -11.73 -24.94
N HIS A 270 14.05 -12.27 -24.83
CA HIS A 270 13.67 -13.60 -25.31
C HIS A 270 13.08 -13.52 -26.72
N ALA A 271 13.49 -14.44 -27.59
CA ALA A 271 13.03 -14.50 -28.98
C ALA A 271 11.60 -15.08 -29.06
N PRO A 272 10.58 -14.30 -29.48
CA PRO A 272 9.22 -14.83 -29.67
C PRO A 272 9.19 -15.80 -30.86
N LEU A 273 9.27 -17.10 -30.57
CA LEU A 273 9.33 -18.18 -31.57
C LEU A 273 8.18 -18.12 -32.60
N HIS A 274 7.00 -17.65 -32.17
CA HIS A 274 5.80 -17.58 -33.02
C HIS A 274 5.82 -16.42 -34.03
N ILE A 275 6.63 -15.38 -33.82
CA ILE A 275 6.76 -14.25 -34.77
C ILE A 275 8.06 -14.36 -35.57
N LEU A 276 9.14 -14.85 -34.95
CA LEU A 276 10.44 -14.97 -35.60
C LEU A 276 10.52 -16.16 -36.57
N ASN A 277 9.52 -17.04 -36.63
CA ASN A 277 9.45 -18.18 -37.56
C ASN A 277 10.74 -19.03 -37.52
N VAL A 278 11.05 -19.55 -36.33
CA VAL A 278 12.29 -20.27 -36.00
C VAL A 278 11.97 -21.59 -35.30
N GLU A 279 12.73 -22.64 -35.61
CA GLU A 279 12.52 -23.96 -35.01
C GLU A 279 13.02 -23.99 -33.55
N HIS A 280 12.40 -24.85 -32.73
CA HIS A 280 12.80 -24.99 -31.33
C HIS A 280 14.23 -25.55 -31.23
N GLY A 281 15.17 -24.71 -30.75
CA GLY A 281 16.60 -25.04 -30.67
C GLY A 281 17.45 -24.53 -31.85
N GLN A 282 16.87 -23.81 -32.82
CA GLN A 282 17.60 -23.11 -33.87
C GLN A 282 18.17 -21.79 -33.33
N GLU A 283 19.46 -21.54 -33.54
CA GLU A 283 20.09 -20.26 -33.16
C GLU A 283 19.60 -19.13 -34.09
N VAL A 284 19.29 -17.96 -33.52
CA VAL A 284 18.73 -16.80 -34.24
C VAL A 284 19.52 -15.56 -33.92
N ASP A 285 19.94 -14.83 -34.95
CA ASP A 285 20.52 -13.50 -34.84
C ASP A 285 19.45 -12.47 -35.21
N VAL A 286 19.18 -11.52 -34.31
CA VAL A 286 18.12 -10.51 -34.46
C VAL A 286 18.73 -9.12 -34.57
N GLU A 287 18.51 -8.46 -35.69
CA GLU A 287 18.94 -7.08 -35.96
C GLU A 287 17.79 -6.11 -35.68
N VAL A 288 18.03 -5.06 -34.87
CA VAL A 288 16.95 -4.15 -34.42
C VAL A 288 17.07 -2.79 -35.12
N HIS A 289 15.99 -2.39 -35.80
CA HIS A 289 15.86 -1.09 -36.46
C HIS A 289 14.77 -0.25 -35.78
N ALA A 290 15.09 0.98 -35.34
CA ALA A 290 14.11 1.84 -34.69
C ALA A 290 13.67 3.02 -35.56
N HIS A 291 12.35 3.13 -35.71
CA HIS A 291 11.61 4.12 -36.49
C HIS A 291 10.72 4.94 -35.53
N LYS A 292 11.36 5.70 -34.63
CA LYS A 292 10.71 6.37 -33.47
C LYS A 292 9.64 7.39 -33.81
N ASP A 293 9.69 7.94 -35.02
CA ASP A 293 8.83 9.03 -35.48
C ASP A 293 8.01 8.66 -36.72
N GLU A 294 8.04 7.38 -37.12
CA GLU A 294 7.35 6.89 -38.30
C GLU A 294 6.34 5.81 -37.93
N ASP A 295 5.10 5.98 -38.40
CA ASP A 295 4.10 4.92 -38.37
C ASP A 295 4.43 3.86 -39.42
N TYR A 296 4.14 2.60 -39.11
CA TYR A 296 4.37 1.49 -40.01
C TYR A 296 3.63 1.68 -41.33
N LYS A 297 4.39 1.65 -42.44
CA LYS A 297 3.85 1.62 -43.80
C LYS A 297 4.18 0.29 -44.43
N LYS A 298 3.17 -0.57 -44.56
CA LYS A 298 3.30 -1.92 -45.12
C LYS A 298 4.15 -1.94 -46.40
N PRO A 299 5.36 -2.54 -46.37
CA PRO A 299 6.22 -2.63 -47.54
C PRO A 299 5.53 -3.36 -48.69
N LYS A 300 5.82 -2.97 -49.94
CA LYS A 300 5.31 -3.67 -51.11
C LYS A 300 5.92 -5.07 -51.15
N LYS A 301 5.11 -6.10 -50.90
CA LYS A 301 5.51 -7.53 -50.90
C LYS A 301 6.42 -7.85 -52.08
N LYS A 302 7.70 -8.14 -51.82
CA LYS A 302 8.58 -8.77 -52.82
C LYS A 302 8.00 -10.15 -53.14
N TYR A 303 7.80 -10.42 -54.43
CA TYR A 303 7.23 -11.69 -54.88
C TYR A 303 8.17 -12.85 -54.54
N VAL A 304 7.75 -13.72 -53.62
CA VAL A 304 8.39 -15.01 -53.33
C VAL A 304 7.53 -16.10 -53.97
N PRO A 305 8.04 -16.90 -54.93
CA PRO A 305 7.25 -17.98 -55.49
C PRO A 305 7.02 -19.09 -54.45
N PHE A 306 5.74 -19.38 -54.18
CA PHE A 306 5.20 -20.48 -53.34
C PHE A 306 5.25 -20.32 -51.81
N SER A 307 4.69 -19.24 -51.26
CA SER A 307 4.29 -19.18 -49.84
C SER A 307 2.81 -18.81 -49.64
N GLY A 308 2.14 -19.54 -48.74
CA GLY A 308 0.79 -19.24 -48.24
C GLY A 308 -0.20 -20.42 -48.18
N THR A 309 -0.91 -20.53 -47.06
CA THR A 309 -2.12 -21.36 -46.88
C THR A 309 -3.36 -20.46 -46.99
N GLY A 310 -4.27 -20.75 -47.92
CA GLY A 310 -5.44 -19.89 -48.19
C GLY A 310 -6.72 -20.34 -47.47
N ASN A 311 -7.43 -19.40 -46.85
CA ASN A 311 -8.83 -19.53 -46.45
C ASN A 311 -9.63 -18.30 -46.91
N ARG A 312 -10.88 -18.52 -47.36
CA ARG A 312 -11.82 -17.49 -47.85
C ARG A 312 -12.88 -17.18 -46.78
N LEU A 313 -13.24 -15.89 -46.67
CA LEU A 313 -14.37 -15.36 -45.90
C LEU A 313 -15.74 -15.65 -46.57
N GLY A 314 -16.73 -15.99 -45.74
CA GLY A 314 -18.17 -16.06 -46.05
C GLY A 314 -18.98 -16.32 -44.77
N SER A 315 -20.10 -15.60 -44.60
CA SER A 315 -20.97 -15.40 -43.41
C SER A 315 -21.37 -16.65 -42.58
N PRO A 316 -21.54 -16.53 -41.24
CA PRO A 316 -21.73 -17.66 -40.34
C PRO A 316 -23.18 -18.20 -40.30
N THR A 317 -23.29 -19.51 -40.10
CA THR A 317 -24.48 -20.18 -39.53
C THR A 317 -24.05 -20.71 -38.15
N PRO A 318 -24.77 -20.48 -37.04
CA PRO A 318 -24.31 -20.86 -35.71
C PRO A 318 -24.29 -22.39 -35.53
N GLY A 319 -23.16 -22.94 -35.06
CA GLY A 319 -22.99 -24.35 -34.71
C GLY A 319 -22.83 -24.54 -33.20
N SER A 320 -23.46 -25.57 -32.65
CA SER A 320 -23.55 -25.85 -31.22
C SER A 320 -22.22 -26.30 -30.59
N SER A 321 -22.04 -25.84 -29.35
CA SER A 321 -21.05 -26.29 -28.36
C SER A 321 -21.13 -27.80 -28.10
N SER A 322 -19.96 -28.44 -27.97
CA SER A 322 -19.82 -29.76 -27.33
C SER A 322 -19.29 -29.54 -25.92
N ALA A 323 -20.12 -29.81 -24.92
CA ALA A 323 -19.76 -29.82 -23.52
C ALA A 323 -18.89 -31.05 -23.21
N ALA A 324 -17.74 -30.84 -22.57
CA ALA A 324 -16.98 -31.87 -21.90
C ALA A 324 -17.29 -31.76 -20.40
N ALA A 325 -18.02 -32.74 -19.86
CA ALA A 325 -18.22 -32.90 -18.42
C ALA A 325 -17.18 -33.89 -17.85
N ALA A 326 -16.67 -33.53 -16.67
CA ALA A 326 -15.60 -34.15 -15.92
C ALA A 326 -15.89 -35.60 -15.47
N MET A 327 -14.81 -36.33 -15.19
CA MET A 327 -14.83 -37.62 -14.50
C MET A 327 -14.75 -37.44 -12.98
N PRO A 328 -15.47 -38.23 -12.16
CA PRO A 328 -15.10 -38.49 -10.77
C PRO A 328 -14.35 -39.82 -10.62
N ALA A 329 -13.40 -39.85 -9.68
CA ALA A 329 -12.63 -41.02 -9.31
C ALA A 329 -13.31 -41.90 -8.24
N ALA A 330 -13.27 -43.22 -8.50
CA ALA A 330 -13.18 -44.39 -7.59
C ALA A 330 -14.30 -44.63 -6.53
N SER A 331 -14.91 -45.81 -6.37
CA SER A 331 -14.28 -47.13 -6.25
C SER A 331 -15.31 -48.28 -6.05
N SER A 332 -14.83 -49.51 -6.29
CA SER A 332 -15.25 -50.83 -5.77
C SER A 332 -15.84 -51.87 -6.77
N SER A 333 -14.93 -52.76 -7.19
CA SER A 333 -15.04 -54.22 -7.40
C SER A 333 -16.41 -54.86 -7.70
N SER A 334 -16.55 -55.49 -8.87
CA SER A 334 -16.21 -56.91 -9.11
C SER A 334 -16.99 -57.50 -10.31
N THR A 335 -16.35 -58.51 -10.93
CA THR A 335 -16.89 -59.54 -11.85
C THR A 335 -17.02 -59.23 -13.35
N GLY A 336 -16.37 -60.11 -14.14
CA GLY A 336 -17.05 -60.84 -15.21
C GLY A 336 -16.75 -60.41 -16.64
N ALA A 337 -15.84 -61.12 -17.29
CA ALA A 337 -15.56 -61.02 -18.72
C ALA A 337 -16.73 -61.47 -19.62
N SER A 338 -16.97 -60.78 -20.75
CA SER A 338 -17.22 -61.40 -22.08
C SER A 338 -17.32 -60.36 -23.23
N THR A 339 -16.39 -60.51 -24.20
CA THR A 339 -16.53 -60.36 -25.67
C THR A 339 -17.25 -59.16 -26.33
N SER A 340 -16.42 -58.26 -26.88
CA SER A 340 -16.42 -57.70 -28.26
C SER A 340 -17.71 -57.15 -28.91
N ALA A 341 -17.76 -55.84 -29.13
CA ALA A 341 -18.26 -55.21 -30.36
C ALA A 341 -17.58 -53.83 -30.57
N ALA A 342 -16.83 -53.70 -31.66
CA ALA A 342 -16.28 -52.42 -32.13
C ALA A 342 -17.39 -51.56 -32.74
N SER A 343 -17.46 -50.28 -32.41
CA SER A 343 -18.32 -49.29 -33.06
C SER A 343 -17.78 -48.96 -34.46
N GLY A 344 -18.25 -49.68 -35.47
CA GLY A 344 -17.96 -49.43 -36.88
C GLY A 344 -18.82 -48.30 -37.46
N GLN A 345 -18.25 -47.53 -38.39
CA GLN A 345 -18.98 -46.61 -39.26
C GLN A 345 -20.11 -47.35 -40.00
N PRO A 346 -21.27 -46.72 -40.28
CA PRO A 346 -22.35 -47.38 -41.03
C PRO A 346 -21.86 -47.77 -42.43
N THR A 347 -22.03 -49.03 -42.82
CA THR A 347 -21.67 -49.54 -44.14
C THR A 347 -22.93 -49.75 -44.98
N VAL A 348 -22.91 -49.31 -46.24
CA VAL A 348 -23.98 -49.58 -47.23
C VAL A 348 -23.66 -50.91 -47.90
N GLU A 349 -24.64 -51.82 -47.99
CA GLU A 349 -24.47 -53.10 -48.70
C GLU A 349 -24.35 -52.83 -50.21
N VAL A 350 -23.25 -53.29 -50.82
CA VAL A 350 -22.89 -53.03 -52.22
C VAL A 350 -22.73 -54.36 -52.96
N ASP A 351 -23.56 -54.59 -53.98
CA ASP A 351 -23.44 -55.75 -54.86
C ASP A 351 -22.34 -55.50 -55.90
N ALA A 352 -21.23 -56.23 -55.79
CA ALA A 352 -20.05 -56.11 -56.64
C ALA A 352 -20.29 -56.51 -58.11
N SER A 353 -21.44 -57.11 -58.44
CA SER A 353 -21.81 -57.48 -59.82
C SER A 353 -22.45 -56.33 -60.61
N GLN A 354 -22.80 -55.22 -59.97
CA GLN A 354 -23.37 -54.03 -60.60
C GLN A 354 -22.37 -52.85 -60.57
N PRO A 355 -22.48 -51.87 -61.50
CA PRO A 355 -21.61 -50.71 -61.49
C PRO A 355 -21.79 -49.90 -60.21
N THR A 356 -20.68 -49.62 -59.53
CA THR A 356 -20.64 -48.86 -58.29
C THR A 356 -20.12 -47.45 -58.51
N LEU A 357 -20.69 -46.48 -57.80
CA LEU A 357 -20.22 -45.11 -57.71
C LEU A 357 -19.84 -44.79 -56.26
N THR A 358 -18.85 -43.92 -56.07
CA THR A 358 -18.42 -43.48 -54.73
C THR A 358 -18.93 -42.07 -54.49
N LEU A 359 -19.65 -41.85 -53.39
CA LEU A 359 -20.12 -40.52 -52.99
C LEU A 359 -19.35 -40.05 -51.76
N GLN A 360 -18.92 -38.80 -51.81
CA GLN A 360 -18.37 -38.10 -50.66
C GLN A 360 -19.43 -37.17 -50.09
N VAL A 361 -19.93 -37.48 -48.91
CA VAL A 361 -20.93 -36.68 -48.20
C VAL A 361 -20.24 -35.78 -47.18
N ARG A 362 -20.48 -34.48 -47.25
CA ARG A 362 -19.98 -33.48 -46.28
C ARG A 362 -21.13 -33.09 -45.36
N LEU A 363 -21.01 -33.41 -44.08
CA LEU A 363 -22.01 -33.08 -43.07
C LEU A 363 -21.92 -31.61 -42.66
N GLY A 364 -23.01 -31.10 -42.09
CA GLY A 364 -23.11 -29.71 -41.65
C GLY A 364 -22.26 -29.37 -40.42
N ASP A 365 -21.69 -30.38 -39.75
CA ASP A 365 -20.73 -30.25 -38.63
C ASP A 365 -19.26 -30.26 -39.10
N GLY A 366 -19.01 -30.36 -40.41
CA GLY A 366 -17.67 -30.41 -41.02
C GLY A 366 -17.13 -31.82 -41.27
N THR A 367 -17.81 -32.87 -40.79
CA THR A 367 -17.39 -34.27 -40.96
C THR A 367 -17.55 -34.74 -42.41
N ARG A 368 -16.60 -35.55 -42.90
CA ARG A 368 -16.63 -36.10 -44.26
C ARG A 368 -16.83 -37.61 -44.22
N LEU A 369 -17.94 -38.08 -44.80
CA LEU A 369 -18.24 -39.50 -44.95
C LEU A 369 -18.03 -39.90 -46.42
N THR A 370 -17.37 -41.03 -46.66
CA THR A 370 -17.19 -41.56 -48.01
C THR A 370 -17.69 -42.98 -48.03
N SER A 371 -18.64 -43.28 -48.91
CA SER A 371 -19.19 -44.63 -49.06
C SER A 371 -19.42 -44.97 -50.53
N ARG A 372 -19.38 -46.28 -50.82
CA ARG A 372 -19.69 -46.82 -52.14
C ARG A 372 -21.17 -47.14 -52.21
N PHE A 373 -21.77 -46.86 -53.36
CA PHE A 373 -23.16 -47.15 -53.67
C PHE A 373 -23.24 -47.81 -55.04
N ASN A 374 -24.21 -48.70 -55.26
CA ASN A 374 -24.56 -49.16 -56.59
C ASN A 374 -25.25 -48.03 -57.36
N THR A 375 -25.15 -48.00 -58.69
CA THR A 375 -25.84 -46.99 -59.53
C THR A 375 -27.37 -47.04 -59.38
N THR A 376 -27.91 -48.15 -58.87
CA THR A 376 -29.34 -48.39 -58.62
C THR A 376 -29.84 -47.86 -57.28
N HIS A 377 -28.94 -47.54 -56.33
CA HIS A 377 -29.35 -46.89 -55.07
C HIS A 377 -29.91 -45.49 -55.35
N THR A 378 -30.76 -45.00 -54.45
CA THR A 378 -31.50 -43.74 -54.59
C THR A 378 -30.92 -42.63 -53.74
N ILE A 379 -31.33 -41.38 -53.99
CA ILE A 379 -31.02 -40.25 -53.12
C ILE A 379 -31.54 -40.51 -51.69
N GLY A 380 -32.69 -41.17 -51.53
CA GLY A 380 -33.25 -41.57 -50.23
C GLY A 380 -32.30 -42.45 -49.42
N ASP A 381 -31.63 -43.40 -50.06
CA ASP A 381 -30.64 -44.27 -49.40
C ASP A 381 -29.42 -43.47 -48.89
N VAL A 382 -29.08 -42.35 -49.56
CA VAL A 382 -28.02 -41.43 -49.12
C VAL A 382 -28.48 -40.57 -47.93
N TYR A 383 -29.76 -40.15 -47.89
CA TYR A 383 -30.33 -39.49 -46.71
C TYR A 383 -30.34 -40.41 -45.48
N ASP A 384 -30.71 -41.68 -45.65
CA ASP A 384 -30.73 -42.67 -44.58
C ASP A 384 -29.31 -43.00 -44.09
N PHE A 385 -28.34 -43.09 -45.00
CA PHE A 385 -26.92 -43.26 -44.67
C PHE A 385 -26.40 -42.13 -43.78
N VAL A 386 -26.73 -40.87 -44.10
CA VAL A 386 -26.35 -39.69 -43.31
C VAL A 386 -27.07 -39.66 -41.96
N GLY A 387 -28.36 -39.96 -41.93
CA GLY A 387 -29.17 -40.00 -40.71
C GLY A 387 -28.72 -41.07 -39.70
N ARG A 388 -28.13 -42.18 -40.17
CA ARG A 388 -27.53 -43.21 -39.29
C ARG A 388 -26.11 -42.86 -38.84
N ALA A 389 -25.38 -42.06 -39.62
CA ALA A 389 -23.99 -41.73 -39.37
C ALA A 389 -23.80 -40.56 -38.38
N SER A 390 -24.82 -39.71 -38.18
CA SER A 390 -24.75 -38.55 -37.30
C SER A 390 -26.05 -38.36 -36.53
N THR A 391 -25.99 -38.41 -35.19
CA THR A 391 -27.12 -38.12 -34.29
C THR A 391 -27.58 -36.67 -34.39
N ALA A 392 -26.68 -35.72 -34.66
CA ALA A 392 -27.04 -34.31 -34.91
C ALA A 392 -27.94 -34.16 -36.15
N SER A 393 -27.80 -35.06 -37.12
CA SER A 393 -28.64 -35.10 -38.33
C SER A 393 -30.04 -35.70 -38.07
N GLN A 394 -30.28 -36.32 -36.91
CA GLN A 394 -31.62 -36.79 -36.54
C GLN A 394 -32.44 -35.70 -35.83
N GLY A 395 -31.78 -34.75 -35.16
CA GLY A 395 -32.42 -33.73 -34.32
C GLY A 395 -32.76 -32.40 -34.99
N ARG A 396 -32.29 -32.16 -36.23
CA ARG A 396 -32.50 -30.89 -36.95
C ARG A 396 -32.90 -31.17 -38.40
N GLU A 397 -33.71 -30.29 -39.00
CA GLU A 397 -34.08 -30.43 -40.41
C GLU A 397 -32.92 -29.99 -41.33
N TRP A 398 -32.63 -30.78 -42.36
CA TRP A 398 -31.56 -30.53 -43.33
C TRP A 398 -31.92 -31.05 -44.72
N ALA A 399 -31.17 -30.58 -45.71
CA ALA A 399 -31.25 -31.06 -47.08
C ALA A 399 -29.86 -31.41 -47.64
N LEU A 400 -29.82 -32.37 -48.55
CA LEU A 400 -28.65 -32.69 -49.37
C LEU A 400 -28.65 -31.83 -50.63
N MET A 401 -27.51 -31.23 -50.92
CA MET A 401 -27.31 -30.43 -52.12
C MET A 401 -26.08 -30.89 -52.90
N THR A 402 -26.15 -30.78 -54.21
CA THR A 402 -24.98 -30.89 -55.11
C THR A 402 -24.16 -29.60 -55.05
N THR A 403 -22.86 -29.67 -55.29
CA THR A 403 -21.98 -28.49 -55.16
C THR A 403 -22.00 -27.58 -56.39
N PHE A 404 -22.10 -28.11 -57.61
CA PHE A 404 -22.14 -27.31 -58.86
C PHE A 404 -22.81 -28.08 -60.03
N PRO A 405 -23.91 -27.60 -60.61
CA PRO A 405 -24.72 -26.47 -60.13
C PRO A 405 -25.33 -26.78 -58.76
N SER A 406 -25.45 -25.80 -57.88
CA SER A 406 -25.99 -26.01 -56.54
C SER A 406 -27.49 -26.32 -56.61
N LYS A 407 -27.84 -27.60 -56.60
CA LYS A 407 -29.23 -28.07 -56.66
C LYS A 407 -29.55 -28.92 -55.43
N GLU A 408 -30.62 -28.54 -54.75
CA GLU A 408 -31.18 -29.33 -53.65
C GLU A 408 -31.80 -30.62 -54.18
N LEU A 409 -31.42 -31.74 -53.56
CA LEU A 409 -31.86 -33.08 -53.93
C LEU A 409 -33.12 -33.42 -53.15
N THR A 410 -34.25 -32.95 -53.67
CA THR A 410 -35.57 -33.06 -53.04
C THR A 410 -36.31 -34.36 -53.38
N ASP A 411 -36.01 -34.98 -54.53
CA ASP A 411 -36.63 -36.23 -54.97
C ASP A 411 -35.86 -37.46 -54.45
N LYS A 412 -36.32 -38.01 -53.33
CA LYS A 412 -35.68 -39.16 -52.67
C LYS A 412 -35.78 -40.47 -53.47
N ALA A 413 -36.66 -40.59 -54.45
CA ALA A 413 -36.84 -41.80 -55.24
C ALA A 413 -35.89 -41.87 -56.46
N GLN A 414 -35.17 -40.79 -56.76
CA GLN A 414 -34.29 -40.72 -57.92
C GLN A 414 -33.05 -41.61 -57.74
N ALA A 415 -32.74 -42.44 -58.73
CA ALA A 415 -31.55 -43.30 -58.72
C ALA A 415 -30.25 -42.48 -58.93
N LEU A 416 -29.20 -42.84 -58.20
CA LEU A 416 -27.91 -42.15 -58.21
C LEU A 416 -27.23 -42.20 -59.59
N GLY A 417 -27.45 -43.27 -60.37
CA GLY A 417 -26.95 -43.40 -61.74
C GLY A 417 -27.62 -42.46 -62.76
N ASP A 418 -28.82 -41.95 -62.47
CA ASP A 418 -29.58 -41.10 -63.38
C ASP A 418 -29.29 -39.61 -63.18
N ILE A 419 -28.63 -39.26 -62.08
CA ILE A 419 -28.21 -37.90 -61.75
C ILE A 419 -26.90 -37.64 -62.48
N ALA A 420 -26.91 -36.70 -63.43
CA ALA A 420 -25.77 -36.44 -64.32
C ALA A 420 -24.48 -36.14 -63.55
N GLU A 421 -24.63 -35.51 -62.37
CA GLU A 421 -23.57 -35.11 -61.46
C GLU A 421 -22.95 -36.29 -60.69
N PHE A 422 -23.63 -37.43 -60.58
CA PHE A 422 -23.16 -38.61 -59.82
C PHE A 422 -22.74 -39.80 -60.69
N LYS A 423 -22.92 -39.72 -62.02
CA LYS A 423 -22.52 -40.76 -62.99
C LYS A 423 -21.04 -41.17 -62.94
N ARG A 424 -20.16 -40.35 -62.38
CA ARG A 424 -18.71 -40.65 -62.20
C ARG A 424 -18.27 -40.61 -60.73
N GLY A 425 -19.22 -40.69 -59.80
CA GLY A 425 -19.02 -40.29 -58.41
C GLY A 425 -19.11 -38.77 -58.25
N GLY A 426 -19.47 -38.31 -57.05
CA GLY A 426 -19.71 -36.90 -56.81
C GLY A 426 -19.77 -36.53 -55.34
N VAL A 427 -19.81 -35.22 -55.07
CA VAL A 427 -19.84 -34.65 -53.72
C VAL A 427 -21.24 -34.16 -53.40
N VAL A 428 -21.73 -34.55 -52.22
CA VAL A 428 -23.04 -34.13 -51.70
C VAL A 428 -22.82 -33.41 -50.37
N VAL A 429 -23.49 -32.28 -50.15
CA VAL A 429 -23.32 -31.46 -48.95
C VAL A 429 -24.63 -31.38 -48.19
N GLN A 430 -24.59 -31.65 -46.88
CA GLN A 430 -25.71 -31.43 -45.96
C GLN A 430 -25.77 -29.95 -45.56
N LYS A 431 -26.96 -29.35 -45.67
CA LYS A 431 -27.22 -27.98 -45.23
C LYS A 431 -28.40 -27.96 -44.25
N TRP A 432 -28.23 -27.34 -43.09
CA TRP A 432 -29.28 -27.16 -42.10
C TRP A 432 -30.31 -26.12 -42.57
N LYS A 433 -31.59 -26.36 -42.30
CA LYS A 433 -32.66 -25.37 -42.50
C LYS A 433 -32.83 -24.50 -41.23
N HIS A 434 -33.17 -23.22 -41.41
CA HIS A 434 -33.43 -22.25 -40.34
C HIS A 434 -34.94 -22.06 -40.15
N PRO A 435 -35.46 -21.97 -38.90
CA PRO A 435 -36.84 -21.55 -38.64
C PRO A 435 -36.93 -20.05 -38.34
N ALA A 436 -37.74 -19.30 -39.11
CA ALA A 436 -38.27 -18.00 -38.73
C ALA A 436 -39.67 -17.72 -39.35
N GLU A 437 -40.57 -17.31 -38.46
CA GLU A 437 -41.81 -16.51 -38.60
C GLU A 437 -43.03 -16.98 -39.43
N GLN A 438 -44.17 -17.16 -38.71
CA GLN A 438 -45.52 -16.84 -39.19
C GLN A 438 -46.52 -16.56 -38.03
N GLU A 439 -47.00 -15.30 -37.98
CA GLU A 439 -48.35 -14.76 -37.67
C GLU A 439 -49.05 -14.83 -36.27
N LEU A 440 -49.08 -13.68 -35.57
CA LEU A 440 -50.20 -12.72 -35.34
C LEU A 440 -51.69 -13.18 -35.14
N LEU A 441 -52.31 -12.74 -34.02
CA LEU A 441 -53.61 -12.02 -33.84
C LEU A 441 -54.46 -12.48 -32.62
N HIS A 442 -54.74 -11.56 -31.65
CA HIS A 442 -56.10 -11.13 -31.29
C HIS A 442 -56.16 -10.02 -30.19
N GLU A 443 -56.77 -8.90 -30.58
CA GLU A 443 -57.43 -7.79 -29.84
C GLU A 443 -58.67 -8.27 -29.01
N SER A 444 -59.32 -7.60 -28.03
CA SER A 444 -59.47 -6.18 -27.62
C SER A 444 -60.38 -6.02 -26.36
N LYS A 445 -60.38 -4.80 -25.77
CA LYS A 445 -61.49 -4.00 -25.14
C LYS A 445 -61.75 -3.96 -23.60
N GLU A 446 -61.67 -2.73 -23.06
CA GLU A 446 -62.35 -2.20 -21.86
C GLU A 446 -63.88 -1.94 -22.06
N PRO A 447 -64.65 -1.58 -21.00
CA PRO A 447 -64.90 -0.15 -20.71
C PRO A 447 -65.11 0.26 -19.22
N GLN A 448 -65.07 1.60 -19.01
CA GLN A 448 -65.26 2.45 -17.81
C GLN A 448 -66.55 2.25 -16.97
N THR A 449 -66.58 2.74 -15.70
CA THR A 449 -67.54 3.76 -15.18
C THR A 449 -67.35 4.14 -13.69
N ASN A 450 -67.87 5.33 -13.36
CA ASN A 450 -67.75 6.18 -12.16
C ASN A 450 -68.60 5.83 -10.91
N SER A 451 -68.21 6.49 -9.80
CA SER A 451 -68.97 7.20 -8.75
C SER A 451 -69.67 6.49 -7.57
N GLU A 452 -69.25 6.96 -6.37
CA GLU A 452 -70.04 7.59 -5.28
C GLU A 452 -70.31 6.87 -3.93
N ASP A 453 -69.90 7.60 -2.88
CA ASP A 453 -70.52 7.88 -1.56
C ASP A 453 -70.65 6.84 -0.44
N ALA A 454 -70.14 7.20 0.76
CA ALA A 454 -71.00 7.61 1.89
C ALA A 454 -70.28 7.82 3.27
N TRP A 455 -70.21 9.09 3.71
CA TRP A 455 -70.50 9.67 5.07
C TRP A 455 -69.78 9.16 6.35
N GLN A 456 -69.45 9.96 7.40
CA GLN A 456 -69.11 11.37 7.64
C GLN A 456 -68.75 11.53 9.16
N HIS A 457 -67.86 12.48 9.45
CA HIS A 457 -67.74 13.40 10.62
C HIS A 457 -67.81 12.94 12.10
N ALA A 458 -66.92 13.48 12.96
CA ALA A 458 -67.09 14.80 13.62
C ALA A 458 -65.96 15.14 14.64
N LEU A 459 -65.48 16.39 14.61
CA LEU A 459 -64.72 17.07 15.68
C LEU A 459 -65.69 17.89 16.57
N PRO A 460 -65.27 18.29 17.79
CA PRO A 460 -65.05 19.74 18.00
C PRO A 460 -63.90 20.13 18.98
N LYS A 461 -63.36 21.33 18.77
CA LYS A 461 -62.51 22.17 19.67
C LYS A 461 -63.35 23.40 20.12
N PRO A 462 -62.85 24.38 20.92
CA PRO A 462 -61.97 24.39 22.11
C PRO A 462 -62.52 25.32 23.25
N ALA A 463 -61.83 25.47 24.39
CA ALA A 463 -61.43 26.77 24.97
C ALA A 463 -60.91 26.73 26.43
N ALA A 464 -59.97 27.66 26.67
CA ALA A 464 -59.71 28.47 27.87
C ALA A 464 -58.65 28.03 28.92
N SER A 465 -57.65 28.91 29.04
CA SER A 465 -56.60 29.01 30.07
C SER A 465 -57.16 29.34 31.47
N PRO A 466 -56.35 29.14 32.54
CA PRO A 466 -55.76 30.31 33.18
C PRO A 466 -54.35 30.10 33.79
N SER A 467 -53.65 31.21 34.04
CA SER A 467 -52.57 31.41 35.04
C SER A 467 -53.09 32.48 36.04
N PRO A 468 -52.46 32.87 37.17
CA PRO A 468 -51.13 32.52 37.71
C PRO A 468 -51.11 32.28 39.26
N ALA A 469 -49.96 31.90 39.84
CA ALA A 469 -49.65 32.21 41.25
C ALA A 469 -48.13 32.26 41.51
N GLN A 470 -47.72 33.37 42.14
CA GLN A 470 -46.38 33.73 42.58
C GLN A 470 -45.99 33.04 43.90
N SER A 471 -44.70 32.79 44.12
CA SER A 471 -44.08 32.99 45.43
C SER A 471 -42.62 33.43 45.27
N GLN A 472 -42.32 34.63 45.76
CA GLN A 472 -40.99 35.15 46.03
C GLN A 472 -40.64 34.87 47.49
N GLN A 473 -39.38 34.51 47.80
CA GLN A 473 -38.69 34.98 49.01
C GLN A 473 -37.16 34.81 48.91
N ALA A 474 -36.47 35.95 48.79
CA ALA A 474 -35.30 36.47 49.54
C ALA A 474 -34.66 35.55 50.62
N THR A 475 -33.37 35.59 51.01
CA THR A 475 -32.30 36.62 50.97
C THR A 475 -30.94 36.04 51.48
N SER A 476 -29.86 36.77 51.16
CA SER A 476 -28.62 37.06 51.94
C SER A 476 -27.44 36.08 52.05
N ALA A 477 -26.35 36.45 51.34
CA ALA A 477 -24.98 36.78 51.78
C ALA A 477 -24.25 35.92 52.85
N ALA A 478 -23.03 35.47 52.53
CA ALA A 478 -21.78 36.10 53.01
C ALA A 478 -20.51 35.32 52.58
N LYS A 479 -19.50 36.10 52.20
CA LYS A 479 -18.08 35.76 51.97
C LYS A 479 -17.42 35.27 53.27
N VAL A 480 -16.70 34.15 53.27
CA VAL A 480 -15.67 33.84 54.27
C VAL A 480 -14.48 33.15 53.59
N ILE A 481 -13.32 33.77 53.68
CA ILE A 481 -11.99 33.25 53.31
C ILE A 481 -11.43 32.48 54.53
N PRO A 482 -10.74 31.34 54.36
CA PRO A 482 -9.81 30.84 55.36
C PRO A 482 -8.32 30.97 54.93
N PRO A 483 -7.40 31.13 55.90
CA PRO A 483 -6.00 31.55 55.72
C PRO A 483 -5.01 30.38 55.49
N PRO A 484 -3.72 30.64 55.18
CA PRO A 484 -2.76 29.61 54.82
C PRO A 484 -2.17 28.95 56.07
N MET A 485 -1.98 27.62 56.04
CA MET A 485 -1.26 26.91 57.11
C MET A 485 0.00 26.22 56.61
N GLN A 486 1.04 26.45 57.40
CA GLN A 486 2.44 26.08 57.28
C GLN A 486 2.69 24.57 57.31
N ALA A 487 3.79 24.19 56.67
CA ALA A 487 4.39 22.88 56.72
C ALA A 487 4.72 22.44 58.15
N SER A 488 4.33 21.21 58.51
CA SER A 488 4.89 20.48 59.65
C SER A 488 5.31 19.09 59.19
N HIS A 489 6.60 18.80 59.36
CA HIS A 489 7.19 17.48 59.13
C HIS A 489 6.82 16.54 60.28
N THR A 490 6.22 15.40 59.95
CA THR A 490 6.23 14.20 60.82
C THR A 490 6.58 12.98 59.96
N PRO A 491 7.47 12.06 60.39
CA PRO A 491 7.84 10.90 59.59
C PRO A 491 6.69 9.88 59.55
N ALA A 492 6.37 9.38 58.35
CA ALA A 492 5.32 8.38 58.16
C ALA A 492 5.77 6.99 58.70
N PRO A 493 4.87 6.21 59.32
CA PRO A 493 5.16 4.86 59.78
C PRO A 493 5.14 3.86 58.59
N GLU A 494 5.99 2.84 58.67
CA GLU A 494 6.09 1.73 57.72
C GLU A 494 4.72 1.11 57.42
N SER A 495 4.33 1.12 56.14
CA SER A 495 3.08 0.53 55.67
C SER A 495 3.28 -0.93 55.26
N LYS A 496 2.35 -1.78 55.71
CA LYS A 496 2.16 -3.16 55.25
C LYS A 496 1.76 -3.17 53.76
N PRO A 497 2.00 -4.29 53.03
CA PRO A 497 1.86 -4.30 51.57
C PRO A 497 0.40 -4.05 51.16
N THR A 498 0.18 -2.88 50.56
CA THR A 498 -1.03 -2.54 49.81
C THR A 498 -1.18 -3.53 48.66
N LYS A 499 -2.41 -3.99 48.38
CA LYS A 499 -2.72 -4.65 47.11
C LYS A 499 -2.14 -3.78 45.98
N ALA A 500 -1.36 -4.38 45.08
CA ALA A 500 -0.85 -3.68 43.92
C ALA A 500 -2.03 -3.02 43.20
N LEU A 501 -1.89 -1.72 42.87
CA LEU A 501 -2.89 -1.01 42.10
C LEU A 501 -3.03 -1.68 40.72
N PRO A 502 -4.23 -1.68 40.11
CA PRO A 502 -4.39 -2.12 38.73
C PRO A 502 -3.39 -1.41 37.79
N PRO A 503 -2.93 -2.07 36.72
CA PRO A 503 -1.82 -1.57 35.89
C PRO A 503 -2.11 -0.26 35.13
N TRP A 504 -3.39 0.08 34.98
CA TRP A 504 -3.86 1.32 34.34
C TRP A 504 -4.12 2.46 35.32
N VAL A 505 -3.88 2.28 36.63
CA VAL A 505 -3.97 3.37 37.60
C VAL A 505 -2.78 4.30 37.40
N THR A 506 -3.05 5.52 36.94
CA THR A 506 -2.07 6.58 36.76
C THR A 506 -2.02 7.49 38.00
N ALA A 507 -1.05 8.39 38.04
CA ALA A 507 -1.07 9.47 39.03
C ALA A 507 -2.34 10.33 38.85
N PRO A 508 -2.84 11.04 39.88
CA PRO A 508 -4.02 11.89 39.76
C PRO A 508 -3.89 12.85 38.59
N SER A 509 -4.76 12.65 37.60
CA SER A 509 -4.73 13.33 36.31
C SER A 509 -5.03 14.82 36.46
N ARG A 510 -4.19 15.71 35.90
CA ARG A 510 -4.59 17.11 35.62
C ARG A 510 -5.57 17.16 34.44
N THR A 511 -5.52 16.18 33.55
CA THR A 511 -6.46 15.98 32.43
C THR A 511 -7.90 15.84 32.93
N GLY A 512 -8.11 15.18 34.08
CA GLY A 512 -9.41 15.10 34.77
C GLY A 512 -9.93 16.42 35.35
N SER A 513 -9.10 17.47 35.44
CA SER A 513 -9.52 18.79 35.94
C SER A 513 -10.13 19.70 34.88
N PHE A 514 -9.98 19.36 33.59
CA PHE A 514 -10.66 20.05 32.49
C PHE A 514 -11.82 19.20 31.95
N ILE A 515 -12.99 19.37 32.56
CA ILE A 515 -14.27 19.05 31.93
C ILE A 515 -14.68 20.32 31.19
N PRO A 516 -14.79 20.31 29.85
CA PRO A 516 -15.28 21.49 29.12
C PRO A 516 -16.63 21.93 29.70
N PRO A 517 -16.93 23.24 29.72
CA PRO A 517 -18.14 23.76 30.37
C PRO A 517 -19.44 23.37 29.63
N THR A 518 -19.35 22.65 28.51
CA THR A 518 -20.50 22.21 27.71
C THR A 518 -21.12 20.94 28.33
N PRO A 519 -22.36 21.03 28.85
CA PRO A 519 -23.07 19.85 29.33
C PRO A 519 -23.23 18.85 28.20
N GLN A 520 -23.05 17.56 28.50
CA GLN A 520 -23.44 16.49 27.59
C GLN A 520 -24.92 16.65 27.22
N PRO A 521 -25.28 16.52 25.93
CA PRO A 521 -26.67 16.62 25.53
C PRO A 521 -27.48 15.50 26.18
N THR A 522 -28.62 15.84 26.78
CA THR A 522 -29.53 14.85 27.37
C THR A 522 -30.19 13.94 26.32
N ASN A 523 -30.22 14.38 25.06
CA ASN A 523 -30.70 13.61 23.91
C ASN A 523 -29.80 13.87 22.70
N MET A 524 -28.97 12.88 22.36
CA MET A 524 -28.02 12.99 21.24
C MET A 524 -28.73 13.16 19.89
N LYS A 525 -29.84 12.45 19.68
CA LYS A 525 -30.61 12.54 18.42
C LYS A 525 -31.19 13.93 18.19
N GLU A 526 -31.71 14.57 19.25
CA GLU A 526 -32.20 15.95 19.15
C GLU A 526 -31.03 16.95 18.95
N TYR A 527 -29.88 16.70 19.58
CA TYR A 527 -28.68 17.50 19.39
C TYR A 527 -28.19 17.47 17.93
N LEU A 528 -28.06 16.28 17.33
CA LEU A 528 -27.67 16.12 15.93
C LEU A 528 -28.70 16.75 14.97
N LYS A 529 -30.00 16.63 15.24
CA LYS A 529 -31.04 17.31 14.45
C LYS A 529 -30.96 18.84 14.50
N LYS A 530 -30.51 19.41 15.62
CA LYS A 530 -30.31 20.86 15.74
C LYS A 530 -29.10 21.32 14.94
N MET A 531 -28.04 20.51 14.93
CA MET A 531 -26.83 20.78 14.16
C MET A 531 -27.06 20.84 12.65
N LEU A 532 -27.95 20.00 12.10
CA LEU A 532 -28.27 20.04 10.66
C LEU A 532 -28.77 21.42 10.20
N LYS A 533 -29.36 22.20 11.11
CA LYS A 533 -29.86 23.56 10.85
C LYS A 533 -28.79 24.64 10.91
N TRP A 534 -27.55 24.31 11.24
CA TRP A 534 -26.46 25.27 11.21
C TRP A 534 -26.26 25.77 9.77
N PRO A 535 -25.82 27.04 9.60
CA PRO A 535 -25.49 27.53 8.27
C PRO A 535 -24.39 26.67 7.64
N ARG A 536 -24.50 26.43 6.33
CA ARG A 536 -23.44 25.81 5.53
C ARG A 536 -22.63 26.95 4.89
N PRO A 537 -21.29 26.92 4.92
CA PRO A 537 -20.48 27.88 4.17
C PRO A 537 -20.82 27.89 2.68
N SER A 538 -20.64 29.02 2.00
CA SER A 538 -21.01 29.20 0.59
C SER A 538 -19.91 28.83 -0.42
N TRP A 539 -18.84 28.16 0.02
CA TRP A 539 -17.71 27.77 -0.83
C TRP A 539 -17.79 26.29 -1.20
N ASP A 540 -17.37 25.93 -2.42
CA ASP A 540 -17.61 24.62 -3.03
C ASP A 540 -16.48 23.59 -2.83
N GLY A 541 -15.63 23.73 -1.81
CA GLY A 541 -14.46 22.85 -1.61
C GLY A 541 -14.51 21.95 -0.37
N HIS A 542 -15.64 21.86 0.32
CA HIS A 542 -15.79 20.96 1.47
C HIS A 542 -15.89 19.51 0.97
N TRP A 543 -15.12 18.60 1.57
CA TRP A 543 -15.15 17.18 1.25
C TRP A 543 -15.61 16.35 2.46
N PRO A 544 -16.64 15.50 2.34
CA PRO A 544 -17.48 15.31 1.16
C PRO A 544 -18.38 16.52 0.88
N PRO A 545 -18.82 16.77 -0.37
CA PRO A 545 -19.64 17.92 -0.73
C PRO A 545 -20.84 18.11 0.20
N PHE A 546 -21.10 19.36 0.61
CA PHE A 546 -22.23 19.63 1.49
C PHE A 546 -23.58 19.18 0.91
N GLN A 547 -23.72 19.20 -0.42
CA GLN A 547 -24.93 18.81 -1.14
C GLN A 547 -25.34 17.36 -0.84
N ASP A 548 -24.36 16.47 -0.64
CA ASP A 548 -24.57 15.05 -0.35
C ASP A 548 -25.34 14.82 0.96
N TYR A 549 -25.37 15.85 1.83
CA TYR A 549 -26.01 15.82 3.15
C TYR A 549 -27.14 16.84 3.35
N VAL A 550 -27.57 17.58 2.31
CA VAL A 550 -28.62 18.62 2.47
C VAL A 550 -29.98 18.03 2.88
N ASP A 551 -30.28 16.79 2.49
CA ASP A 551 -31.52 16.08 2.81
C ASP A 551 -31.32 14.82 3.68
N LYS A 552 -30.10 14.61 4.18
CA LYS A 552 -29.78 13.49 5.06
C LYS A 552 -30.23 13.76 6.50
N ALA A 553 -30.53 12.70 7.24
CA ALA A 553 -30.94 12.78 8.64
C ALA A 553 -29.75 12.96 9.60
N TYR A 554 -28.53 12.90 9.06
CA TYR A 554 -27.27 13.03 9.77
C TYR A 554 -26.19 13.56 8.82
N ASP A 555 -25.32 14.41 9.35
CA ASP A 555 -24.17 14.97 8.64
C ASP A 555 -22.99 14.97 9.61
N PRO A 556 -22.03 14.05 9.46
CA PRO A 556 -20.91 13.90 10.37
C PRO A 556 -19.79 14.92 10.15
N ASN A 557 -19.89 15.83 9.18
CA ASN A 557 -18.84 16.77 8.79
C ASN A 557 -19.34 18.22 8.90
N ARG A 558 -19.65 18.64 10.14
CA ARG A 558 -20.23 19.96 10.45
C ARG A 558 -19.34 20.78 11.38
N TRP A 559 -18.07 20.42 11.47
CA TRP A 559 -17.11 21.03 12.39
C TRP A 559 -16.68 22.44 11.99
N GLU A 560 -17.06 22.92 10.79
CA GLU A 560 -16.80 24.28 10.29
C GLU A 560 -17.46 25.35 11.15
N GLN A 561 -18.51 24.98 11.88
CA GLN A 561 -19.21 25.86 12.82
C GLN A 561 -18.48 26.02 14.15
N PHE A 562 -17.40 25.28 14.39
CA PHE A 562 -16.64 25.38 15.63
C PHE A 562 -15.60 26.48 15.54
N ASP A 563 -15.56 27.31 16.57
CA ASP A 563 -14.56 28.37 16.71
C ASP A 563 -13.14 27.77 16.72
N MET A 564 -12.22 28.44 16.03
CA MET A 564 -10.80 28.12 16.10
C MET A 564 -10.29 28.17 17.55
N ASP A 565 -9.39 27.25 17.91
CA ASP A 565 -8.72 27.27 19.20
C ASP A 565 -7.40 28.03 19.12
N ASP A 566 -7.51 29.36 19.14
CA ASP A 566 -6.35 30.25 19.08
C ASP A 566 -5.43 30.15 20.31
N ARG A 567 -5.88 29.50 21.39
CA ARG A 567 -5.08 29.38 22.62
C ARG A 567 -3.77 28.67 22.35
N ILE A 568 -3.73 27.70 21.44
CA ILE A 568 -2.50 26.99 21.13
C ILE A 568 -1.44 27.94 20.57
N TYR A 569 -1.85 28.93 19.77
CA TYR A 569 -0.97 29.93 19.16
C TYR A 569 -0.66 31.08 20.14
N GLN A 570 -1.69 31.64 20.79
CA GLN A 570 -1.57 32.87 21.58
C GLN A 570 -1.05 32.62 22.99
N ALA A 571 -1.59 31.62 23.70
CA ALA A 571 -1.14 31.35 25.07
C ALA A 571 0.30 30.85 25.07
N GLY A 572 0.64 29.98 24.12
CA GLY A 572 1.99 29.48 23.90
C GLY A 572 3.03 30.59 23.76
N HIS A 573 2.65 31.73 23.17
CA HIS A 573 3.53 32.84 22.79
C HIS A 573 3.64 33.93 23.86
N ASP A 574 2.52 34.45 24.37
CA ASP A 574 2.50 35.68 25.18
C ASP A 574 2.45 35.44 26.70
N LYS A 575 2.23 34.21 27.15
CA LYS A 575 1.87 33.92 28.55
C LYS A 575 2.85 33.05 29.31
N LEU A 576 4.07 32.85 28.78
CA LEU A 576 5.13 32.22 29.55
C LEU A 576 5.62 33.18 30.64
N ASN A 577 5.73 32.71 31.88
CA ASN A 577 6.19 33.52 33.00
C ASN A 577 7.62 34.02 32.76
N GLU A 578 7.86 35.34 32.86
CA GLU A 578 9.17 35.94 32.59
C GLU A 578 10.30 35.37 33.45
N THR A 579 10.03 34.98 34.71
CA THR A 579 11.04 34.36 35.58
C THR A 579 11.39 32.96 35.10
N ASN A 580 10.41 32.20 34.61
CA ASN A 580 10.67 30.88 34.04
C ASN A 580 11.40 31.00 32.70
N ALA A 581 10.98 31.95 31.85
CA ALA A 581 11.61 32.23 30.55
C ALA A 581 13.08 32.67 30.67
N ALA A 582 13.45 33.33 31.77
CA ALA A 582 14.80 33.81 32.01
C ALA A 582 15.81 32.71 32.39
N ASP A 583 15.35 31.52 32.80
CA ASP A 583 16.22 30.42 33.23
C ASP A 583 15.79 29.06 32.65
N PRO A 584 16.00 28.83 31.34
CA PRO A 584 15.81 27.51 30.77
C PRO A 584 16.75 26.49 31.41
N ILE A 585 16.26 25.29 31.69
CA ILE A 585 17.01 24.22 32.36
C ILE A 585 17.29 23.07 31.41
N ALA A 586 18.43 22.42 31.55
CA ALA A 586 18.72 21.19 30.80
C ALA A 586 17.70 20.09 31.14
N TYR A 587 17.16 19.45 30.10
CA TYR A 587 16.17 18.39 30.22
C TYR A 587 16.84 17.01 30.10
N LYS A 588 16.78 16.22 31.17
CA LYS A 588 17.48 14.92 31.27
C LYS A 588 16.49 13.82 31.63
N PRO A 589 15.73 13.28 30.66
CA PRO A 589 14.74 12.23 30.90
C PRO A 589 15.35 10.83 31.09
N PHE A 590 16.67 10.72 31.08
CA PHE A 590 17.39 9.45 31.14
C PHE A 590 17.33 8.80 32.53
N PRO A 591 17.46 7.46 32.60
CA PRO A 591 17.70 6.76 33.85
C PRO A 591 18.89 7.37 34.61
N LYS A 592 18.87 7.27 35.94
CA LYS A 592 20.04 7.59 36.78
C LYS A 592 21.09 6.51 36.62
N TYR A 593 21.79 6.55 35.49
CA TYR A 593 22.81 5.59 35.11
C TYR A 593 23.90 5.48 36.18
N ASN A 594 24.50 4.29 36.26
CA ASN A 594 25.62 3.99 37.16
C ASN A 594 25.35 4.17 38.67
N THR A 595 24.12 4.44 39.09
CA THR A 595 23.74 4.36 40.51
C THR A 595 23.91 2.93 41.04
N PRO A 596 24.11 2.73 42.35
CA PRO A 596 24.24 1.39 42.92
C PRO A 596 23.06 0.46 42.58
N GLU A 597 21.85 1.01 42.50
CA GLU A 597 20.63 0.30 42.11
C GLU A 597 20.68 -0.11 40.63
N TRP A 598 21.08 0.82 39.75
CA TRP A 598 21.23 0.55 38.32
C TRP A 598 22.31 -0.52 38.07
N LYS A 599 23.47 -0.41 38.72
CA LYS A 599 24.59 -1.36 38.58
C LYS A 599 24.27 -2.76 39.12
N LYS A 600 23.25 -2.92 39.98
CA LYS A 600 22.78 -4.25 40.40
C LYS A 600 21.92 -4.92 39.33
N LYS A 601 21.16 -4.14 38.56
CA LYS A 601 20.25 -4.63 37.52
C LYS A 601 20.94 -4.89 36.18
N TRP A 602 21.92 -4.06 35.82
CA TRP A 602 22.44 -4.03 34.44
C TRP A 602 23.90 -4.46 34.32
N HIS A 603 24.21 -5.08 33.18
CA HIS A 603 25.58 -5.29 32.69
C HIS A 603 26.20 -3.98 32.19
N GLY A 604 27.53 -3.89 32.28
CA GLY A 604 28.28 -2.71 31.84
C GLY A 604 28.09 -1.48 32.73
N GLU A 605 28.70 -0.38 32.31
CA GLU A 605 28.49 0.96 32.84
C GLU A 605 28.12 1.88 31.68
N HIS A 606 27.29 2.89 31.94
CA HIS A 606 27.04 3.94 30.96
C HIS A 606 28.25 4.86 30.88
N VAL A 607 28.81 5.02 29.68
CA VAL A 607 29.94 5.91 29.41
C VAL A 607 29.49 6.98 28.44
N ALA A 608 29.73 8.24 28.78
CA ALA A 608 29.35 9.37 27.93
C ALA A 608 30.01 9.27 26.55
N CYS A 609 29.19 9.41 25.51
CA CYS A 609 29.63 9.39 24.12
C CYS A 609 30.23 10.73 23.69
N LEU A 610 30.93 10.76 22.56
CA LEU A 610 31.31 12.01 21.91
C LEU A 610 30.08 12.62 21.23
N GLY A 611 29.91 13.94 21.38
CA GLY A 611 28.91 14.70 20.64
C GLY A 611 29.44 15.22 19.28
N PRO A 612 28.59 15.88 18.47
CA PRO A 612 28.97 16.48 17.19
C PRO A 612 30.07 17.56 17.33
N ARG A 613 30.25 18.10 18.54
CA ARG A 613 31.28 19.09 18.89
C ARG A 613 32.66 18.48 19.17
N GLY A 614 32.82 17.16 19.06
CA GLY A 614 34.06 16.45 19.38
C GLY A 614 34.38 16.39 20.88
N ILE A 615 33.42 16.78 21.73
CA ILE A 615 33.55 16.82 23.19
C ILE A 615 32.64 15.72 23.78
N PRO A 616 33.08 15.00 24.83
CA PRO A 616 32.20 14.11 25.58
C PRO A 616 30.95 14.83 26.11
N LEU A 617 29.78 14.22 25.91
CA LEU A 617 28.46 14.80 26.22
C LEU A 617 28.23 15.15 27.69
N ASN A 618 29.08 14.68 28.62
CA ASN A 618 28.98 15.00 30.04
C ASN A 618 29.80 16.23 30.46
N ILE A 619 30.55 16.85 29.55
CA ILE A 619 31.44 17.98 29.85
C ILE A 619 30.74 19.33 29.58
N SER A 620 29.93 19.41 28.54
CA SER A 620 29.21 20.63 28.12
C SER A 620 27.71 20.38 28.05
N THR A 621 26.93 21.45 28.21
CA THR A 621 25.47 21.43 28.00
C THR A 621 25.08 21.85 26.58
N ASP A 622 26.04 22.11 25.70
CA ASP A 622 25.81 22.59 24.33
C ASP A 622 25.02 21.59 23.47
N ASP A 623 25.08 20.31 23.81
CA ASP A 623 24.35 19.22 23.15
C ASP A 623 23.06 18.83 23.91
N GLU A 624 22.68 19.54 24.97
CA GLU A 624 21.52 19.22 25.81
C GLU A 624 20.31 20.08 25.45
N VAL A 625 19.17 19.43 25.22
CA VAL A 625 17.87 20.11 25.11
C VAL A 625 17.58 20.86 26.41
N GLN A 626 17.03 22.07 26.26
CA GLN A 626 16.58 22.87 27.39
C GLN A 626 15.05 22.96 27.41
N VAL A 627 14.50 23.25 28.59
CA VAL A 627 13.06 23.42 28.81
C VAL A 627 12.78 24.56 29.78
N TYR A 628 11.55 25.06 29.71
CA TYR A 628 10.98 25.95 30.71
C TYR A 628 10.03 25.17 31.62
N ARG A 629 9.98 25.56 32.91
CA ARG A 629 9.07 24.94 33.88
C ARG A 629 7.65 25.50 33.73
N GLY A 630 6.69 24.60 33.72
CA GLY A 630 5.26 24.87 33.56
C GLY A 630 4.86 25.09 32.10
N LEU A 631 3.55 25.14 31.88
CA LEU A 631 2.96 25.53 30.61
C LEU A 631 2.50 26.99 30.67
N PRO A 632 2.46 27.69 29.53
CA PRO A 632 1.88 29.02 29.45
C PRO A 632 0.41 29.04 29.93
N GLU A 633 0.02 30.12 30.61
CA GLU A 633 -1.31 30.22 31.22
C GLU A 633 -2.42 30.15 30.13
N GLY A 634 -3.35 29.21 30.27
CA GLY A 634 -4.45 29.04 29.33
C GLY A 634 -4.07 28.30 28.04
N PHE A 635 -2.92 27.62 27.99
CA PHE A 635 -2.63 26.62 26.95
C PHE A 635 -3.78 25.59 26.89
N PRO A 636 -4.22 25.18 25.68
CA PRO A 636 -5.38 24.31 25.57
C PRO A 636 -5.11 22.93 26.20
N PRO A 637 -6.16 22.27 26.71
CA PRO A 637 -6.06 20.93 27.23
C PRO A 637 -5.93 19.91 26.08
N VAL A 638 -5.47 18.71 26.42
CA VAL A 638 -5.39 17.59 25.50
C VAL A 638 -6.79 17.19 25.03
N TYR A 639 -6.97 17.01 23.72
CA TYR A 639 -8.24 16.61 23.11
C TYR A 639 -8.47 15.09 23.18
N ALA A 640 -7.45 14.30 22.82
CA ALA A 640 -7.44 12.85 22.92
C ALA A 640 -6.12 12.35 23.51
N GLY A 641 -6.17 11.25 24.28
CA GLY A 641 -5.02 10.73 25.01
C GLY A 641 -4.65 11.58 26.23
N GLY A 642 -3.40 11.47 26.69
CA GLY A 642 -2.91 12.29 27.80
C GLY A 642 -1.43 12.09 28.14
N TYR A 643 -0.80 13.12 28.70
CA TYR A 643 0.60 13.07 29.15
C TYR A 643 0.76 12.10 30.33
N ASP A 644 -0.11 12.22 31.33
CA ASP A 644 -0.16 11.37 32.52
C ASP A 644 -0.49 9.91 32.22
N VAL A 645 -1.19 9.65 31.11
CA VAL A 645 -1.59 8.31 30.67
C VAL A 645 -0.37 7.47 30.28
N ILE A 646 0.45 8.00 29.38
CA ILE A 646 1.66 7.33 28.92
C ILE A 646 2.89 7.64 29.79
N GLY A 647 2.80 8.66 30.65
CA GLY A 647 3.87 9.08 31.57
C GLY A 647 4.85 10.09 30.97
N LEU A 648 4.41 10.89 29.99
CA LEU A 648 5.15 12.05 29.52
C LEU A 648 5.07 13.21 30.53
N ASP A 649 5.99 14.15 30.37
CA ASP A 649 6.10 15.32 31.25
C ASP A 649 5.15 16.42 30.77
N GLU A 650 4.11 16.68 31.56
CA GLU A 650 3.14 17.77 31.34
C GLU A 650 3.57 19.10 31.98
N ASP A 651 4.67 19.12 32.73
CA ASP A 651 5.11 20.25 33.55
C ASP A 651 6.23 21.06 32.89
N VAL A 652 6.50 20.84 31.60
CA VAL A 652 7.54 21.56 30.86
C VAL A 652 7.07 21.95 29.46
N CYS A 653 7.64 23.05 28.94
CA CYS A 653 7.46 23.45 27.55
C CYS A 653 8.81 23.74 26.88
N PHE A 654 8.79 23.69 25.56
CA PHE A 654 9.91 23.81 24.64
C PHE A 654 9.62 24.96 23.65
N ASP A 655 10.55 25.89 23.51
CA ASP A 655 10.61 26.78 22.35
C ASP A 655 11.61 26.24 21.31
N ARG A 656 11.64 26.83 20.12
CA ARG A 656 12.52 26.38 19.04
C ARG A 656 14.03 26.38 19.37
N TYR A 657 14.52 27.32 20.18
CA TYR A 657 15.96 27.39 20.53
C TYR A 657 16.34 26.42 21.64
N SER A 658 15.51 26.35 22.68
CA SER A 658 15.67 25.40 23.77
C SER A 658 15.53 23.95 23.26
N ARG A 659 14.70 23.72 22.24
CA ARG A 659 14.51 22.42 21.59
C ARG A 659 15.58 22.07 20.56
N TYR A 660 15.85 22.96 19.60
CA TYR A 660 16.68 22.67 18.43
C TYR A 660 18.00 23.44 18.35
N GLY A 661 18.24 24.39 19.26
CA GLY A 661 19.54 25.07 19.38
C GLY A 661 20.72 24.10 19.50
N PRO A 662 20.65 23.02 20.30
CA PRO A 662 21.71 22.01 20.34
C PRO A 662 22.03 21.34 18.99
N TYR A 663 21.09 21.39 18.04
CA TYR A 663 21.11 20.69 16.75
C TYR A 663 21.22 21.64 15.54
N GLY A 664 21.51 22.92 15.81
CA GLY A 664 21.88 23.91 14.81
C GLY A 664 20.83 24.97 14.50
N TYR A 665 19.67 24.94 15.17
CA TYR A 665 18.70 26.03 15.03
C TYR A 665 19.23 27.31 15.69
N GLY A 666 19.37 28.38 14.89
CA GLY A 666 19.87 29.68 15.34
C GLY A 666 21.39 29.83 15.31
N ASP A 667 22.13 28.89 14.72
CA ASP A 667 23.59 28.99 14.58
C ASP A 667 24.05 30.18 13.71
N ASP A 668 23.16 30.69 12.85
CA ASP A 668 23.34 31.89 12.03
C ASP A 668 22.93 33.19 12.74
N GLU A 669 22.37 33.10 13.95
CA GLU A 669 21.89 34.23 14.75
C GLU A 669 22.88 34.63 15.85
N PHE A 670 22.92 35.93 16.17
CA PHE A 670 23.74 36.42 17.27
C PHE A 670 23.03 36.17 18.61
N PRO A 671 23.65 35.52 19.61
CA PRO A 671 22.99 35.27 20.89
C PRO A 671 22.47 36.54 21.60
N GLU A 672 23.06 37.71 21.31
CA GLU A 672 22.57 38.98 21.87
C GLU A 672 21.19 39.42 21.31
N VAL A 673 20.75 38.85 20.18
CA VAL A 673 19.45 39.19 19.57
C VAL A 673 18.30 38.29 20.06
N VAL A 674 18.61 37.21 20.77
CA VAL A 674 17.61 36.30 21.36
C VAL A 674 17.72 36.33 22.88
N LYS A 675 16.76 36.98 23.52
CA LYS A 675 16.75 37.20 24.97
C LYS A 675 16.66 35.88 25.73
N ASP A 676 17.49 35.73 26.76
CA ASP A 676 17.51 34.60 27.69
C ASP A 676 17.80 33.23 27.04
N TRP A 677 18.26 33.21 25.78
CA TRP A 677 18.73 32.00 25.12
C TRP A 677 20.15 31.64 25.61
N LYS A 678 20.31 30.41 26.10
CA LYS A 678 21.62 29.82 26.41
C LYS A 678 22.15 29.12 25.16
N ALA A 679 22.65 29.91 24.20
CA ALA A 679 23.20 29.40 22.95
C ALA A 679 24.40 28.46 23.17
N PRO A 680 24.56 27.42 22.34
CA PRO A 680 25.78 26.61 22.34
C PRO A 680 27.03 27.47 22.15
N GLN A 681 28.10 27.18 22.90
CA GLN A 681 29.34 27.97 22.79
C GLN A 681 30.15 27.65 21.54
N LEU A 682 30.02 26.41 21.05
CA LEU A 682 30.68 25.95 19.84
C LEU A 682 29.63 25.54 18.80
N VAL A 683 29.73 26.09 17.60
CA VAL A 683 28.96 25.66 16.43
C VAL A 683 29.80 24.65 15.65
N PRO A 684 29.35 23.39 15.49
CA PRO A 684 30.02 22.42 14.64
C PRO A 684 29.97 22.84 13.17
N GLU A 685 30.96 22.43 12.39
CA GLU A 685 30.80 22.39 10.94
C GLU A 685 29.92 21.20 10.58
N TRP A 686 28.60 21.40 10.57
CA TRP A 686 27.62 20.33 10.45
C TRP A 686 27.82 19.42 9.24
N SER A 687 28.24 19.99 8.11
CA SER A 687 28.53 19.21 6.89
C SER A 687 29.69 18.21 7.04
N GLU A 688 30.57 18.41 8.02
CA GLU A 688 31.70 17.51 8.32
C GLU A 688 31.38 16.52 9.46
N VAL A 689 30.22 16.62 10.10
CA VAL A 689 29.83 15.72 11.19
C VAL A 689 29.49 14.34 10.63
N ASN A 690 30.16 13.30 11.14
CA ASN A 690 29.91 11.91 10.79
C ASN A 690 29.03 11.24 11.85
N TRP A 691 27.72 11.29 11.67
CA TRP A 691 26.73 10.71 12.59
C TRP A 691 26.87 9.20 12.77
N GLY A 692 27.24 8.47 11.72
CA GLY A 692 27.49 7.03 11.73
C GLY A 692 28.69 6.65 12.60
N GLU A 693 29.79 7.40 12.49
CA GLU A 693 30.98 7.21 13.34
C GLU A 693 30.68 7.56 14.79
N LEU A 694 29.96 8.65 15.06
CA LEU A 694 29.55 9.01 16.43
C LEU A 694 28.68 7.91 17.08
N GLN A 695 27.71 7.37 16.34
CA GLN A 695 26.88 6.25 16.84
C GLN A 695 27.74 4.98 17.07
N ALA A 696 28.69 4.68 16.18
CA ALA A 696 29.57 3.52 16.31
C ALA A 696 30.55 3.63 17.49
N ASP A 697 31.18 4.80 17.68
CA ASP A 697 32.03 5.10 18.85
C ASP A 697 31.21 5.02 20.14
N CYS A 698 29.98 5.54 20.13
CA CYS A 698 29.08 5.48 21.28
C CYS A 698 28.75 4.03 21.67
N LEU A 699 28.44 3.17 20.70
CA LEU A 699 28.22 1.74 20.91
C LEU A 699 29.48 1.06 21.46
N GLU A 700 30.66 1.35 20.90
CA GLU A 700 31.92 0.74 21.36
C GLU A 700 32.25 1.10 22.82
N ARG A 701 32.02 2.35 23.22
CA ARG A 701 32.20 2.82 24.61
C ARG A 701 31.25 2.12 25.59
N ASN A 702 30.04 1.81 25.13
CA ASN A 702 28.96 1.26 25.94
C ASN A 702 28.75 -0.25 25.72
N LYS A 703 29.61 -0.91 24.94
CA LYS A 703 29.37 -2.27 24.42
C LYS A 703 29.09 -3.31 25.49
N GLU A 704 29.65 -3.17 26.69
CA GLU A 704 29.43 -4.10 27.80
C GLU A 704 28.01 -4.05 28.39
N ARG A 705 27.20 -3.07 28.00
CA ARG A 705 25.77 -2.98 28.32
C ARG A 705 24.92 -3.87 27.41
N TYR A 706 25.47 -4.31 26.28
CA TYR A 706 24.76 -5.09 25.27
C TYR A 706 25.38 -6.49 25.13
N ARG A 707 24.58 -7.46 24.72
CA ARG A 707 25.05 -8.82 24.43
C ARG A 707 26.06 -8.83 23.27
N PRO A 708 27.01 -9.78 23.21
CA PRO A 708 28.03 -9.83 22.15
C PRO A 708 27.49 -9.73 20.73
N GLU A 709 26.37 -10.39 20.44
CA GLU A 709 25.72 -10.41 19.12
C GLU A 709 25.10 -9.06 18.75
N ALA A 710 24.83 -8.21 19.74
CA ALA A 710 24.26 -6.89 19.56
C ALA A 710 25.32 -5.78 19.41
N ARG A 711 26.62 -6.16 19.43
CA ARG A 711 27.78 -5.25 19.28
C ARG A 711 28.32 -5.23 17.84
N SER A 712 27.58 -5.80 16.89
CA SER A 712 27.95 -5.79 15.47
C SER A 712 28.12 -4.37 14.98
N LYS A 713 29.07 -4.18 14.06
CA LYS A 713 29.23 -2.91 13.36
C LYS A 713 28.14 -2.78 12.31
N PHE A 714 27.80 -1.53 12.02
CA PHE A 714 26.90 -1.14 10.95
C PHE A 714 27.29 -1.80 9.61
N VAL A 715 26.30 -2.42 8.94
CA VAL A 715 26.45 -2.99 7.59
C VAL A 715 25.66 -2.13 6.61
N LYS A 716 26.38 -1.37 5.78
CA LYS A 716 25.77 -0.40 4.84
C LYS A 716 25.06 -1.05 3.65
N ILE A 717 25.62 -2.15 3.13
CA ILE A 717 25.05 -2.93 2.02
C ILE A 717 24.76 -4.34 2.55
N PRO A 718 23.54 -4.59 3.04
CA PRO A 718 23.17 -5.90 3.55
C PRO A 718 22.96 -6.91 2.41
N SER A 719 23.01 -8.20 2.76
CA SER A 719 22.77 -9.26 1.77
C SER A 719 21.30 -9.26 1.31
N THR A 720 21.09 -9.49 0.01
CA THR A 720 19.77 -9.73 -0.59
C THR A 720 19.43 -11.21 -0.69
N VAL A 721 20.32 -12.11 -0.24
CA VAL A 721 20.06 -13.55 -0.26
C VAL A 721 19.13 -13.90 0.89
N LEU A 722 18.01 -14.55 0.59
CA LEU A 722 17.10 -15.06 1.61
C LEU A 722 17.85 -16.09 2.49
N PRO A 723 17.97 -15.86 3.81
CA PRO A 723 18.65 -16.80 4.69
C PRO A 723 17.92 -18.15 4.74
N GLU A 724 18.68 -19.24 4.89
CA GLU A 724 18.13 -20.57 5.15
C GLU A 724 17.20 -20.55 6.37
N PRO A 725 16.11 -21.34 6.42
CA PRO A 725 15.11 -21.26 7.49
C PRO A 725 15.68 -21.35 8.92
N ALA A 726 16.73 -22.16 9.13
CA ALA A 726 17.39 -22.27 10.43
C ALA A 726 18.15 -20.98 10.82
N ALA A 727 18.79 -20.31 9.85
CA ALA A 727 19.46 -19.04 10.06
C ALA A 727 18.45 -17.91 10.31
N ALA A 728 17.37 -17.86 9.52
CA ALA A 728 16.28 -16.91 9.73
C ALA A 728 15.64 -17.08 11.11
N SER A 729 15.33 -18.32 11.51
CA SER A 729 14.80 -18.62 12.84
C SER A 729 15.77 -18.21 13.96
N SER A 730 17.07 -18.42 13.77
CA SER A 730 18.08 -17.96 14.74
C SER A 730 18.19 -16.44 14.81
N ALA A 731 18.03 -15.71 13.70
CA ALA A 731 18.08 -14.25 13.66
C ALA A 731 16.90 -13.61 14.42
N PHE A 732 15.73 -14.26 14.39
CA PHE A 732 14.54 -13.83 15.12
C PHE A 732 14.45 -14.36 16.56
N ALA A 733 15.38 -15.21 17.00
CA ALA A 733 15.33 -15.81 18.32
C ALA A 733 15.39 -14.74 19.43
N ILE A 734 14.48 -14.85 20.40
CA ILE A 734 14.43 -13.95 21.55
C ILE A 734 15.60 -14.28 22.49
N PRO A 735 16.46 -13.31 22.85
CA PRO A 735 17.54 -13.55 23.80
C PRO A 735 17.00 -13.74 25.21
N THR A 736 17.61 -14.64 25.99
CA THR A 736 17.18 -14.94 27.37
C THR A 736 17.89 -14.10 28.43
N ASP A 737 19.04 -13.53 28.08
CA ASP A 737 19.92 -12.71 28.91
C ASP A 737 19.77 -11.20 28.67
N THR A 738 19.07 -10.82 27.59
CA THR A 738 18.62 -9.44 27.36
C THR A 738 17.35 -9.17 28.16
N SER A 739 17.27 -7.97 28.72
CA SER A 739 16.06 -7.49 29.37
C SER A 739 14.92 -7.46 28.37
N ARG A 740 13.78 -8.03 28.77
CA ARG A 740 12.59 -8.07 27.93
C ARG A 740 11.93 -6.69 27.93
N SER A 741 11.73 -6.09 29.11
CA SER A 741 10.97 -4.84 29.28
C SER A 741 11.74 -3.70 29.95
N ASN A 742 11.29 -2.47 29.74
CA ASN A 742 11.92 -1.27 30.34
C ASN A 742 11.68 -1.24 31.86
N LEU A 743 10.62 -1.93 32.29
CA LEU A 743 10.12 -1.94 33.66
C LEU A 743 10.63 -3.11 34.52
N GLU A 744 11.54 -3.96 34.03
CA GLU A 744 11.89 -5.19 34.77
C GLU A 744 12.29 -4.91 36.23
N VAL A 745 11.37 -5.23 37.15
CA VAL A 745 11.61 -5.40 38.59
C VAL A 745 11.48 -6.88 38.84
N ARG A 746 12.46 -7.67 38.37
CA ARG A 746 12.53 -9.08 38.73
C ARG A 746 13.45 -9.21 39.94
N GLU A 747 13.01 -9.98 40.92
CA GLU A 747 13.79 -10.39 42.09
C GLU A 747 14.94 -11.36 41.73
N GLU A 748 15.23 -11.57 40.43
CA GLU A 748 16.33 -12.42 40.02
C GLU A 748 17.67 -11.75 40.32
N PRO A 749 18.63 -12.47 40.92
CA PRO A 749 19.91 -11.91 41.33
C PRO A 749 20.88 -11.64 40.16
N GLU A 750 20.48 -11.96 38.92
CA GLU A 750 21.33 -11.85 37.75
C GLU A 750 21.10 -10.55 36.97
N LYS A 751 22.21 -9.90 36.61
CA LYS A 751 22.19 -8.74 35.74
C LYS A 751 21.65 -9.11 34.35
N LYS A 752 20.99 -8.16 33.70
CA LYS A 752 20.53 -8.29 32.31
C LYS A 752 21.27 -7.32 31.38
N TYR A 753 21.37 -7.69 30.11
CA TYR A 753 21.81 -6.77 29.07
C TYR A 753 20.66 -5.84 28.66
N HIS A 754 20.99 -4.63 28.23
CA HIS A 754 20.02 -3.74 27.60
C HIS A 754 19.62 -4.29 26.24
N HIS A 755 18.34 -4.14 25.89
CA HIS A 755 17.89 -4.36 24.51
C HIS A 755 18.41 -3.23 23.62
N ARG A 756 18.45 -3.47 22.30
CA ARG A 756 18.76 -2.43 21.31
C ARG A 756 17.59 -2.22 20.36
N THR A 757 17.36 -0.97 19.98
CA THR A 757 16.25 -0.57 19.10
C THR A 757 16.76 0.17 17.88
N ALA A 758 16.32 -0.21 16.68
CA ALA A 758 16.57 0.57 15.48
C ALA A 758 15.44 1.58 15.26
N VAL A 759 15.76 2.78 14.76
CA VAL A 759 14.78 3.74 14.27
C VAL A 759 15.07 3.99 12.79
N LEU A 760 14.13 3.60 11.93
CA LEU A 760 14.27 3.70 10.48
C LEU A 760 13.46 4.90 9.99
N ILE A 761 14.16 5.99 9.69
CA ILE A 761 13.57 7.21 9.12
C ILE A 761 13.40 6.99 7.62
N ARG A 762 12.16 6.94 7.14
CA ARG A 762 11.78 6.57 5.77
C ARG A 762 12.01 7.70 4.79
N ALA A 763 12.85 7.47 3.78
CA ALA A 763 13.05 8.40 2.66
C ALA A 763 13.09 7.64 1.32
N TRP A 764 13.23 8.37 0.20
CA TRP A 764 13.28 7.77 -1.14
C TRP A 764 14.19 8.55 -2.09
N THR A 765 14.60 7.93 -3.18
CA THR A 765 15.33 8.60 -4.26
C THR A 765 14.50 9.74 -4.87
N GLY A 766 15.05 10.96 -4.89
CA GLY A 766 14.35 12.18 -5.27
C GLY A 766 13.75 12.97 -4.10
N TYR A 767 13.82 12.45 -2.86
CA TYR A 767 13.41 13.21 -1.68
C TYR A 767 14.32 14.44 -1.49
N LYS A 768 13.71 15.61 -1.29
CA LYS A 768 14.42 16.87 -1.04
C LYS A 768 14.48 17.10 0.47
N TYR A 769 15.66 16.98 1.05
CA TYR A 769 15.91 17.25 2.46
C TYR A 769 15.96 18.75 2.70
N GLU A 770 15.03 19.26 3.50
CA GLU A 770 15.03 20.64 3.96
C GLU A 770 15.84 20.76 5.26
N GLU A 771 16.29 21.97 5.60
CA GLU A 771 17.10 22.24 6.80
C GLU A 771 16.43 21.73 8.09
N ASN A 772 15.11 21.88 8.17
CA ASN A 772 14.31 21.39 9.27
C ASN A 772 14.31 19.86 9.39
N ASP A 773 14.37 19.14 8.26
CA ASP A 773 14.41 17.67 8.25
C ASP A 773 15.73 17.20 8.85
N ILE A 774 16.84 17.81 8.40
CA ILE A 774 18.18 17.54 8.91
C ILE A 774 18.23 17.85 10.41
N THR A 775 17.72 19.00 10.84
CA THR A 775 17.69 19.39 12.27
C THR A 775 16.92 18.36 13.12
N ALA A 776 15.77 17.87 12.65
CA ALA A 776 15.01 16.83 13.33
C ALA A 776 15.79 15.50 13.39
N ILE A 777 16.49 15.12 12.31
CA ILE A 777 17.33 13.91 12.27
C ILE A 777 18.51 14.03 13.25
N ARG A 778 19.20 15.17 13.30
CA ARG A 778 20.27 15.44 14.28
C ARG A 778 19.78 15.29 15.72
N ALA A 779 18.58 15.81 16.00
CA ALA A 779 17.94 15.68 17.31
C ALA A 779 17.66 14.22 17.65
N MET A 780 17.11 13.43 16.72
CA MET A 780 16.86 12.01 16.93
C MET A 780 18.16 11.23 17.18
N VAL A 781 19.20 11.42 16.37
CA VAL A 781 20.50 10.72 16.55
C VAL A 781 21.11 11.06 17.92
N SER A 782 21.14 12.34 18.26
CA SER A 782 21.76 12.81 19.51
C SER A 782 21.01 12.33 20.75
N GLU A 783 19.68 12.46 20.78
CA GLU A 783 18.85 12.12 21.94
C GLU A 783 18.68 10.61 22.13
N LEU A 784 18.46 9.88 21.02
CA LEU A 784 18.17 8.45 21.07
C LEU A 784 19.45 7.62 21.12
N SER A 785 20.46 7.95 20.31
CA SER A 785 21.68 7.14 20.23
C SER A 785 22.77 7.64 21.16
N LEU A 786 23.21 8.89 21.01
CA LEU A 786 24.42 9.36 21.69
C LEU A 786 24.21 9.55 23.20
N GLN A 787 23.12 10.21 23.61
CA GLN A 787 22.85 10.49 25.03
C GLN A 787 22.38 9.25 25.81
N SER A 788 21.71 8.29 25.17
CA SER A 788 21.33 7.02 25.81
C SER A 788 22.52 6.05 25.95
N GLY A 789 23.63 6.30 25.24
CA GLY A 789 24.78 5.41 25.18
C GLY A 789 24.60 4.21 24.25
N GLY A 790 23.87 4.38 23.14
CA GLY A 790 23.68 3.37 22.09
C GLY A 790 22.48 2.44 22.28
N GLU A 791 21.50 2.78 23.12
CA GLU A 791 20.26 2.00 23.30
C GLU A 791 19.44 1.99 22.01
N TYR A 792 19.48 3.11 21.29
CA TYR A 792 18.92 3.24 19.96
C TYR A 792 20.02 3.44 18.92
N GLN A 793 19.73 3.05 17.68
CA GLN A 793 20.49 3.46 16.52
C GLN A 793 19.54 3.98 15.44
N VAL A 794 19.82 5.18 14.95
CA VAL A 794 19.00 5.87 13.96
C VAL A 794 19.61 5.64 12.58
N TYR A 795 18.75 5.26 11.64
CA TYR A 795 19.07 5.00 10.25
C TYR A 795 18.23 5.88 9.35
N LEU A 796 18.83 6.36 8.27
CA LEU A 796 18.11 6.93 7.14
C LEU A 796 17.85 5.81 6.14
N TYR A 797 16.58 5.38 6.03
CA TYR A 797 16.20 4.20 5.26
C TYR A 797 15.60 4.58 3.92
N VAL A 798 16.43 4.55 2.88
CA VAL A 798 16.18 5.19 1.59
C VAL A 798 15.72 4.17 0.55
N HIS A 799 14.49 4.32 0.09
CA HIS A 799 13.93 3.52 -0.99
C HIS A 799 14.45 3.97 -2.36
N VAL A 800 15.08 3.06 -3.10
CA VAL A 800 15.45 3.24 -4.51
C VAL A 800 14.30 2.75 -5.38
N LYS A 801 13.52 3.69 -5.91
CA LYS A 801 12.32 3.42 -6.72
C LYS A 801 12.64 2.69 -8.03
N ASP A 802 13.77 3.02 -8.66
CA ASP A 802 14.18 2.38 -9.91
C ASP A 802 14.69 0.96 -9.64
N ARG A 803 13.79 -0.02 -9.81
CA ARG A 803 14.05 -1.45 -9.60
C ARG A 803 15.05 -2.05 -10.59
N SER A 804 15.40 -1.33 -11.67
CA SER A 804 16.37 -1.79 -12.67
C SER A 804 17.83 -1.57 -12.26
N LEU A 805 18.07 -0.77 -11.22
CA LEU A 805 19.41 -0.49 -10.71
C LEU A 805 19.93 -1.65 -9.86
N ALA A 806 21.07 -2.22 -10.24
CA ALA A 806 21.76 -3.29 -9.51
C ALA A 806 22.56 -2.76 -8.31
N ILE A 807 21.92 -1.97 -7.44
CA ILE A 807 22.57 -1.27 -6.31
C ILE A 807 23.24 -2.22 -5.31
N PHE A 808 22.86 -3.49 -5.26
CA PHE A 808 23.43 -4.48 -4.33
C PHE A 808 24.67 -5.19 -4.87
N ASP A 809 24.86 -5.19 -6.20
CA ASP A 809 25.96 -5.90 -6.87
C ASP A 809 27.07 -4.94 -7.34
N ASP A 810 26.79 -3.64 -7.40
CA ASP A 810 27.69 -2.59 -7.87
C ASP A 810 27.85 -1.48 -6.81
N GLN A 811 29.01 -1.50 -6.14
CA GLN A 811 29.38 -0.53 -5.12
C GLN A 811 29.46 0.91 -5.67
N GLU A 812 29.99 1.10 -6.88
CA GLU A 812 30.11 2.45 -7.46
C GLU A 812 28.73 3.04 -7.78
N LEU A 813 27.81 2.19 -8.26
CA LEU A 813 26.41 2.55 -8.47
C LEU A 813 25.74 2.89 -7.13
N TYR A 814 25.89 2.07 -6.10
CA TYR A 814 25.35 2.32 -4.76
C TYR A 814 25.82 3.69 -4.23
N ASP A 815 27.12 3.95 -4.28
CA ASP A 815 27.72 5.19 -3.77
C ASP A 815 27.33 6.41 -4.61
N ARG A 816 27.09 6.23 -5.92
CA ARG A 816 26.54 7.30 -6.77
C ARG A 816 25.10 7.62 -6.40
N VAL A 817 24.22 6.62 -6.35
CA VAL A 817 22.80 6.81 -5.99
C VAL A 817 22.69 7.46 -4.62
N LEU A 818 23.50 7.01 -3.66
CA LEU A 818 23.54 7.60 -2.33
C LEU A 818 23.92 9.09 -2.37
N ARG A 819 25.02 9.46 -3.04
CA ARG A 819 25.48 10.85 -3.12
C ARG A 819 24.53 11.78 -3.87
N GLU A 820 23.83 11.26 -4.87
CA GLU A 820 22.86 12.03 -5.66
C GLU A 820 21.56 12.30 -4.87
N ASN A 821 21.24 11.48 -3.88
CA ASN A 821 19.94 11.52 -3.19
C ASN A 821 20.02 11.86 -1.70
N VAL A 822 21.17 11.76 -1.04
CA VAL A 822 21.30 11.97 0.41
C VAL A 822 22.38 13.04 0.69
N PRO A 823 22.08 14.06 1.53
CA PRO A 823 23.05 15.07 1.95
C PRO A 823 24.31 14.44 2.55
N GLU A 824 25.49 15.01 2.25
CA GLU A 824 26.79 14.48 2.68
C GLU A 824 26.85 14.12 4.17
N GLU A 825 26.31 15.00 5.01
CA GLU A 825 26.19 14.82 6.47
C GLU A 825 25.47 13.51 6.88
N LEU A 826 24.49 13.04 6.11
CA LEU A 826 23.63 11.92 6.49
C LEU A 826 23.96 10.61 5.74
N GLN A 827 24.94 10.62 4.83
CA GLN A 827 25.25 9.47 3.97
C GLN A 827 25.80 8.26 4.72
N ASP A 828 26.35 8.46 5.90
CA ASP A 828 26.96 7.44 6.76
C ASP A 828 25.95 6.65 7.59
N ILE A 829 24.79 7.24 7.89
CA ILE A 829 23.65 6.58 8.54
C ILE A 829 22.61 6.05 7.54
N ALA A 830 22.84 6.25 6.24
CA ALA A 830 21.92 5.86 5.18
C ALA A 830 22.09 4.41 4.72
N VAL A 831 20.97 3.70 4.63
CA VAL A 831 20.84 2.35 4.07
C VAL A 831 19.89 2.41 2.89
N LEU A 832 20.39 2.08 1.69
CA LEU A 832 19.57 1.98 0.49
C LEU A 832 18.90 0.60 0.41
N TRP A 833 17.67 0.57 -0.08
CA TRP A 833 16.94 -0.67 -0.35
C TRP A 833 16.04 -0.53 -1.58
N SER A 834 15.59 -1.64 -2.16
CA SER A 834 14.72 -1.65 -3.34
C SER A 834 13.72 -2.80 -3.27
N GLU A 835 12.54 -2.63 -3.88
CA GLU A 835 11.51 -3.68 -4.01
C GLU A 835 11.99 -4.90 -4.81
N SER A 836 13.09 -4.78 -5.58
CA SER A 836 13.70 -5.87 -6.35
C SER A 836 14.10 -7.10 -5.52
N ILE A 837 14.19 -6.95 -4.18
CA ILE A 837 14.46 -8.05 -3.23
C ILE A 837 13.26 -9.02 -3.16
N PHE A 838 12.04 -8.50 -3.12
CA PHE A 838 10.87 -9.27 -2.68
C PHE A 838 10.32 -10.31 -3.67
N PRO A 839 10.46 -10.16 -5.00
CA PRO A 839 10.14 -11.24 -5.93
C PRO A 839 10.89 -12.55 -5.64
N GLN A 840 12.14 -12.45 -5.13
CA GLN A 840 12.93 -13.63 -4.76
C GLN A 840 12.58 -14.14 -3.36
N TRP A 841 12.34 -13.24 -2.40
CA TRP A 841 12.06 -13.61 -1.01
C TRP A 841 10.65 -14.16 -0.82
N TYR A 842 9.67 -13.50 -1.44
CA TYR A 842 8.25 -13.74 -1.24
C TYR A 842 7.53 -13.97 -2.58
N PRO A 843 7.98 -14.93 -3.41
CA PRO A 843 7.44 -15.14 -4.76
C PRO A 843 5.92 -15.42 -4.75
N LYS A 844 5.40 -16.00 -3.67
CA LYS A 844 3.98 -16.39 -3.55
C LYS A 844 3.04 -15.23 -3.26
N VAL A 845 3.53 -14.05 -2.87
CA VAL A 845 2.66 -12.89 -2.67
C VAL A 845 2.16 -12.37 -4.02
N MET A 846 2.97 -12.54 -5.08
CA MET A 846 2.66 -12.18 -6.47
C MET A 846 2.49 -10.67 -6.73
N ASP A 847 2.67 -9.85 -5.70
CA ASP A 847 2.61 -8.39 -5.74
C ASP A 847 3.49 -7.84 -4.61
N TRP A 848 4.42 -6.95 -4.96
CA TRP A 848 5.43 -6.41 -4.06
C TRP A 848 5.49 -4.89 -4.10
N GLN A 849 4.45 -4.25 -4.64
CA GLN A 849 4.36 -2.80 -4.65
C GLN A 849 4.40 -2.29 -3.22
N VAL A 850 5.37 -1.42 -2.94
CA VAL A 850 5.58 -0.83 -1.62
C VAL A 850 4.35 -0.04 -1.19
N TYR A 851 3.55 0.48 -2.13
CA TYR A 851 2.26 1.11 -1.86
C TYR A 851 1.39 0.24 -0.94
N TRP A 852 1.23 -1.04 -1.28
CA TRP A 852 0.44 -2.01 -0.53
C TRP A 852 1.25 -2.74 0.54
N GLN A 853 2.53 -3.00 0.26
CA GLN A 853 3.41 -3.90 1.01
C GLN A 853 4.51 -3.15 1.79
N GLN A 854 4.18 -1.99 2.36
CA GLN A 854 5.15 -1.03 2.96
C GLN A 854 6.14 -1.66 3.95
N PHE A 855 5.71 -2.69 4.68
CA PHE A 855 6.49 -3.30 5.74
C PHE A 855 7.38 -4.47 5.31
N MET A 856 7.34 -4.94 4.05
CA MET A 856 8.19 -6.04 3.54
C MET A 856 9.69 -5.79 3.77
N CYS A 857 10.08 -4.53 3.59
CA CYS A 857 11.44 -4.06 3.78
C CYS A 857 11.88 -4.08 5.25
N LEU A 858 10.97 -4.12 6.22
CA LEU A 858 11.33 -4.22 7.64
C LEU A 858 11.69 -5.65 8.03
N GLN A 859 11.07 -6.68 7.43
CA GLN A 859 11.51 -8.05 7.67
C GLN A 859 12.89 -8.31 7.04
N TRP A 860 13.16 -7.73 5.85
CA TRP A 860 14.51 -7.73 5.28
C TRP A 860 15.52 -7.09 6.23
N PHE A 861 15.25 -5.85 6.68
CA PHE A 861 16.14 -5.15 7.60
C PHE A 861 16.39 -5.95 8.89
N SER A 862 15.34 -6.52 9.51
CA SER A 862 15.46 -7.27 10.76
C SER A 862 16.25 -8.58 10.60
N LEU A 863 16.21 -9.21 9.42
CA LEU A 863 16.99 -10.43 9.14
C LEU A 863 18.47 -10.12 8.89
N THR A 864 18.76 -8.98 8.27
CA THR A 864 20.13 -8.58 7.97
C THR A 864 20.80 -7.78 9.10
N HIS A 865 20.02 -7.29 10.07
CA HIS A 865 20.48 -6.60 11.28
C HIS A 865 19.94 -7.30 12.54
N PRO A 866 20.38 -8.55 12.82
CA PRO A 866 19.88 -9.35 13.95
C PRO A 866 20.28 -8.79 15.32
N GLU A 867 21.03 -7.70 15.41
CA GLU A 867 21.40 -7.03 16.65
C GLU A 867 20.22 -6.30 17.34
N PHE A 868 19.18 -5.88 16.62
CA PHE A 868 18.10 -5.03 17.16
C PHE A 868 16.88 -5.81 17.58
N ASP A 869 16.46 -5.70 18.83
CA ASP A 869 15.30 -6.45 19.36
C ASP A 869 13.96 -5.80 18.99
N TYR A 870 14.00 -4.48 18.73
CA TYR A 870 12.86 -3.68 18.29
C TYR A 870 13.23 -2.76 17.12
N ILE A 871 12.23 -2.42 16.30
CA ILE A 871 12.36 -1.50 15.17
C ILE A 871 11.21 -0.51 15.19
N TRP A 872 11.52 0.79 15.20
CA TRP A 872 10.58 1.84 14.88
C TRP A 872 10.61 2.13 13.38
N ASN A 873 9.45 2.09 12.73
CA ASN A 873 9.25 2.70 11.42
C ASN A 873 8.85 4.16 11.65
N TRP A 874 9.60 5.10 11.09
CA TRP A 874 9.41 6.54 11.34
C TRP A 874 9.33 7.30 10.02
N GLU A 875 8.32 8.16 9.85
CA GLU A 875 8.14 8.94 8.63
C GLU A 875 8.91 10.27 8.69
N THR A 876 9.50 10.69 7.58
CA THR A 876 10.28 11.95 7.49
C THR A 876 9.45 13.21 7.70
N ASP A 877 8.14 13.14 7.68
CA ASP A 877 7.17 14.22 7.91
C ASP A 877 6.53 14.18 9.31
N ALA A 878 6.91 13.24 10.17
CA ALA A 878 6.55 13.27 11.59
C ALA A 878 7.52 14.17 12.38
N ARG A 879 6.99 15.09 13.19
CA ARG A 879 7.79 15.95 14.09
C ARG A 879 7.37 15.78 15.53
N TYR A 880 8.32 15.92 16.44
CA TYR A 880 8.06 15.93 17.87
C TYR A 880 8.72 17.13 18.54
N THR A 881 7.92 17.99 19.17
CA THR A 881 8.43 19.22 19.81
C THR A 881 9.05 18.98 21.18
N GLY A 882 8.90 17.77 21.74
CA GLY A 882 9.55 17.34 22.98
C GLY A 882 10.83 16.55 22.75
N HIS A 883 11.33 15.89 23.80
CA HIS A 883 12.54 15.06 23.75
C HIS A 883 12.24 13.62 23.29
N HIS A 884 12.87 13.16 22.20
CA HIS A 884 12.58 11.86 21.56
C HIS A 884 12.80 10.67 22.49
N TYR A 885 13.92 10.62 23.22
CA TYR A 885 14.16 9.53 24.18
C TYR A 885 13.02 9.40 25.20
N HIS A 886 12.54 10.52 25.74
CA HIS A 886 11.44 10.50 26.69
C HIS A 886 10.16 9.95 26.05
N PHE A 887 9.85 10.37 24.83
CA PHE A 887 8.68 9.88 24.08
C PHE A 887 8.75 8.36 23.84
N PHE A 888 9.84 7.88 23.24
CA PHE A 888 10.01 6.48 22.85
C PHE A 888 9.99 5.54 24.07
N GLU A 889 10.69 5.92 25.14
CA GLU A 889 10.72 5.14 26.38
C GLU A 889 9.37 5.09 27.06
N LYS A 890 8.65 6.22 27.18
CA LYS A 890 7.37 6.26 27.89
C LYS A 890 6.26 5.53 27.17
N ILE A 891 6.24 5.59 25.83
CA ILE A 891 5.35 4.75 25.02
C ILE A 891 5.62 3.25 25.26
N SER A 892 6.89 2.86 25.30
CA SER A 892 7.28 1.46 25.56
C SER A 892 6.93 1.01 26.99
N GLU A 893 7.24 1.83 28.00
CA GLU A 893 6.86 1.58 29.40
C GLU A 893 5.34 1.46 29.57
N PHE A 894 4.55 2.32 28.91
CA PHE A 894 3.10 2.23 28.93
C PHE A 894 2.63 0.89 28.36
N ALA A 895 3.18 0.48 27.22
CA ALA A 895 2.83 -0.77 26.56
C ALA A 895 3.18 -2.01 27.40
N ASP A 896 4.33 -1.98 28.07
CA ASP A 896 4.79 -3.03 28.99
C ASP A 896 3.81 -3.23 30.16
N LYS A 897 3.18 -2.16 30.66
CA LYS A 897 2.19 -2.23 31.76
C LYS A 897 0.86 -2.85 31.35
N GLN A 898 0.50 -2.81 30.06
CA GLN A 898 -0.84 -3.22 29.65
C GLN A 898 -1.04 -4.75 29.79
N PRO A 899 -2.09 -5.22 30.49
CA PRO A 899 -2.45 -6.64 30.50
C PRO A 899 -3.05 -7.05 29.14
N ARG A 900 -2.96 -8.34 28.80
CA ARG A 900 -3.57 -8.90 27.58
C ARG A 900 -5.09 -9.01 27.66
N LYS A 901 -5.64 -9.18 28.86
CA LYS A 901 -7.10 -9.27 29.08
C LYS A 901 -7.79 -7.98 28.63
N LEU A 902 -8.76 -8.13 27.72
CA LEU A 902 -9.53 -7.05 27.12
C LEU A 902 -8.67 -5.99 26.39
N LEU A 903 -7.44 -6.33 26.01
CA LEU A 903 -6.51 -5.39 25.39
C LEU A 903 -6.97 -4.95 24.00
N TRP A 904 -7.40 -5.90 23.17
CA TRP A 904 -7.87 -5.61 21.83
C TRP A 904 -9.13 -4.75 21.84
N GLU A 905 -10.02 -4.98 22.79
CA GLU A 905 -11.28 -4.23 22.92
C GLU A 905 -11.07 -2.83 23.50
N ARG A 906 -9.99 -2.60 24.26
CA ARG A 906 -9.54 -1.25 24.60
C ARG A 906 -8.83 -0.56 23.45
N ASN A 907 -7.99 -1.28 22.71
CA ASN A 907 -7.15 -0.72 21.66
C ASN A 907 -7.96 -0.07 20.52
N LYS A 908 -9.21 -0.47 20.31
CA LYS A 908 -10.08 0.10 19.27
C LYS A 908 -10.74 1.43 19.64
N ARG A 909 -10.72 1.84 20.92
CA ARG A 909 -11.46 3.01 21.40
C ARG A 909 -10.51 4.16 21.71
N TYR A 910 -10.83 5.37 21.24
CA TYR A 910 -10.12 6.57 21.66
C TYR A 910 -10.35 6.84 23.15
N TYR A 911 -9.29 7.22 23.88
CA TYR A 911 -9.45 7.86 25.17
C TYR A 911 -9.67 9.35 24.96
N LEU A 912 -10.89 9.82 25.27
CA LEU A 912 -11.32 11.21 25.09
C LEU A 912 -11.64 11.78 26.47
N PRO A 913 -10.72 12.54 27.12
CA PRO A 913 -10.89 12.99 28.49
C PRO A 913 -12.21 13.74 28.76
N SER A 914 -12.69 14.50 27.78
CA SER A 914 -13.96 15.24 27.85
C SER A 914 -15.20 14.35 27.96
N ILE A 915 -15.13 13.11 27.46
CA ILE A 915 -16.23 12.14 27.48
C ILE A 915 -16.03 11.13 28.62
N HIS A 916 -14.82 10.60 28.76
CA HIS A 916 -14.55 9.44 29.60
C HIS A 916 -14.05 9.82 31.01
N GLY A 917 -13.69 11.08 31.24
CA GLY A 917 -13.07 11.53 32.48
C GLY A 917 -11.61 11.10 32.54
N ASP A 918 -11.16 10.63 33.69
CA ASP A 918 -9.80 10.10 33.85
C ASP A 918 -9.60 8.74 33.15
N TYR A 919 -8.33 8.37 32.93
CA TYR A 919 -7.98 7.15 32.20
C TYR A 919 -8.39 5.86 32.92
N GLN A 920 -8.39 5.84 34.26
CA GLN A 920 -8.84 4.69 35.03
C GLN A 920 -10.34 4.44 34.79
N SER A 921 -11.15 5.49 34.88
CA SER A 921 -12.58 5.48 34.59
C SER A 921 -12.85 5.01 33.15
N PHE A 922 -12.07 5.49 32.17
CA PHE A 922 -12.15 5.01 30.78
C PHE A 922 -11.93 3.50 30.67
N VAL A 923 -10.85 2.98 31.26
CA VAL A 923 -10.50 1.55 31.18
C VAL A 923 -11.56 0.69 31.87
N GLU A 924 -11.97 1.05 33.09
CA GLU A 924 -12.93 0.28 33.88
C GLU A 924 -14.32 0.26 33.23
N ASN A 925 -14.79 1.40 32.71
CA ASN A 925 -16.07 1.47 32.01
C ASN A 925 -16.03 0.71 30.68
N THR A 926 -14.94 0.85 29.91
CA THR A 926 -14.77 0.11 28.65
C THR A 926 -14.77 -1.40 28.91
N HIS A 927 -14.06 -1.88 29.93
CA HIS A 927 -14.09 -3.28 30.32
C HIS A 927 -15.50 -3.77 30.68
N LYS A 928 -16.21 -2.99 31.51
CA LYS A 928 -17.58 -3.31 31.93
C LYS A 928 -18.52 -3.41 30.73
N ASP A 929 -18.45 -2.44 29.82
CA ASP A 929 -19.30 -2.37 28.63
C ASP A 929 -19.02 -3.52 27.66
N VAL A 930 -17.75 -3.84 27.44
CA VAL A 930 -17.32 -4.98 26.59
C VAL A 930 -17.79 -6.31 27.18
N LEU A 931 -17.58 -6.54 28.48
CA LEU A 931 -18.01 -7.77 29.14
C LEU A 931 -19.54 -7.91 29.13
N ASN A 932 -20.27 -6.81 29.34
CA ASN A 932 -21.73 -6.81 29.24
C ASN A 932 -22.20 -7.09 27.82
N ALA A 933 -21.63 -6.42 26.82
CA ALA A 933 -21.97 -6.62 25.42
C ALA A 933 -21.70 -8.06 24.95
N SER A 934 -20.54 -8.62 25.32
CA SER A 934 -20.18 -9.99 25.00
C SER A 934 -21.10 -11.01 25.69
N ALA A 935 -21.41 -10.80 26.98
CA ALA A 935 -22.33 -11.68 27.71
C ALA A 935 -23.75 -11.72 27.11
N ASN A 936 -24.16 -10.63 26.43
CA ASN A 936 -25.43 -10.53 25.73
C ASN A 936 -25.32 -10.80 24.21
N SER A 937 -24.17 -11.32 23.74
CA SER A 937 -23.92 -11.64 22.32
C SER A 937 -24.09 -10.45 21.36
N LEU A 938 -23.88 -9.22 21.84
CA LEU A 938 -23.90 -8.02 21.00
C LEU A 938 -22.61 -7.86 20.19
N ILE A 939 -21.50 -8.35 20.72
CA ILE A 939 -20.18 -8.37 20.07
C ILE A 939 -19.57 -9.78 20.19
N PRO A 940 -18.59 -10.13 19.34
CA PRO A 940 -17.86 -11.37 19.48
C PRO A 940 -17.21 -11.52 20.87
N PRO A 941 -16.92 -12.75 21.32
CA PRO A 941 -16.15 -12.97 22.53
C PRO A 941 -14.80 -12.22 22.47
N PRO A 942 -14.39 -11.55 23.57
CA PRO A 942 -13.13 -10.84 23.61
C PRO A 942 -11.94 -11.72 23.26
N VAL A 943 -10.90 -11.10 22.70
CA VAL A 943 -9.70 -11.82 22.26
C VAL A 943 -8.93 -12.36 23.46
N TRP A 944 -8.77 -13.69 23.52
CA TRP A 944 -8.01 -14.39 24.56
C TRP A 944 -7.08 -15.45 23.97
N GLY A 945 -5.93 -15.00 23.45
CA GLY A 945 -4.98 -15.83 22.73
C GLY A 945 -5.03 -15.64 21.21
N PRO A 946 -4.35 -16.51 20.44
CA PRO A 946 -4.26 -16.38 18.98
C PRO A 946 -5.59 -16.65 18.28
N ARG A 947 -5.85 -15.91 17.19
CA ARG A 947 -7.04 -16.06 16.33
C ARG A 947 -6.65 -16.44 14.90
N PRO A 948 -6.01 -17.60 14.67
CA PRO A 948 -5.55 -17.96 13.32
C PRO A 948 -6.75 -18.12 12.38
N TRP A 949 -6.53 -17.83 11.10
CA TRP A 949 -7.49 -18.11 10.05
C TRP A 949 -7.73 -19.61 9.96
N ALA A 950 -8.95 -20.05 10.29
CA ALA A 950 -9.27 -21.47 10.42
C ALA A 950 -9.10 -22.27 9.12
N ARG A 951 -9.25 -21.60 7.96
CA ARG A 951 -9.06 -22.19 6.62
C ARG A 951 -7.70 -21.86 6.00
N ALA A 952 -6.74 -21.38 6.79
CA ALA A 952 -5.41 -21.09 6.27
C ALA A 952 -4.77 -22.34 5.67
N ASP A 953 -4.30 -22.23 4.43
CA ASP A 953 -3.48 -23.23 3.76
C ASP A 953 -2.14 -22.60 3.33
N PRO A 954 -0.99 -23.05 3.85
CA PRO A 954 -0.84 -24.02 4.95
C PRO A 954 -1.39 -23.45 6.27
N PRO A 955 -1.76 -24.31 7.25
CA PRO A 955 -2.25 -23.86 8.55
C PRO A 955 -1.28 -22.89 9.24
N GLN A 956 -1.81 -21.78 9.74
CA GLN A 956 -1.04 -20.81 10.52
C GLN A 956 -0.54 -21.45 11.83
N LYS A 957 0.70 -21.12 12.19
CA LYS A 957 1.33 -21.53 13.45
C LYS A 957 1.53 -20.30 14.32
N PRO A 958 0.66 -20.07 15.31
CA PRO A 958 0.81 -18.92 16.20
C PRO A 958 2.19 -18.91 16.90
N LEU A 959 2.84 -17.74 16.90
CA LEU A 959 4.14 -17.51 17.56
C LEU A 959 4.01 -16.89 18.96
N GLY A 960 2.82 -16.39 19.29
CA GLY A 960 2.47 -15.82 20.58
C GLY A 960 2.27 -16.89 21.65
N PRO A 961 2.31 -16.49 22.94
CA PRO A 961 2.06 -17.41 24.04
C PRO A 961 0.60 -17.87 24.07
N THR A 962 0.37 -19.11 24.52
CA THR A 962 -0.96 -19.59 24.88
C THR A 962 -1.38 -18.97 26.23
N PRO A 963 -2.67 -18.61 26.41
CA PRO A 963 -3.15 -18.12 27.70
C PRO A 963 -2.86 -19.12 28.83
N PRO A 964 -2.33 -18.67 29.98
CA PRO A 964 -2.00 -19.57 31.10
C PRO A 964 -3.24 -20.03 31.88
N THR A 965 -4.33 -19.26 31.85
CA THR A 965 -5.61 -19.50 32.51
C THR A 965 -6.76 -19.09 31.60
N THR A 966 -8.01 -19.36 32.01
CA THR A 966 -9.16 -18.77 31.30
C THR A 966 -9.22 -17.25 31.51
N MET A 967 -9.95 -16.56 30.64
CA MET A 967 -10.11 -15.10 30.75
C MET A 967 -10.83 -14.74 32.05
N GLU A 968 -11.79 -15.54 32.49
CA GLU A 968 -12.58 -15.31 33.70
C GLU A 968 -11.73 -15.43 34.97
N GLU A 969 -10.78 -16.36 34.97
CA GLU A 969 -9.87 -16.62 36.09
C GLU A 969 -8.71 -15.62 36.17
N ASP A 970 -8.27 -15.04 35.05
CA ASP A 970 -7.19 -14.05 35.03
C ASP A 970 -7.61 -12.73 35.68
N ASN A 971 -6.82 -12.25 36.63
CA ASN A 971 -7.06 -10.98 37.32
C ASN A 971 -6.21 -9.84 36.75
N PHE A 972 -6.14 -9.77 35.42
CA PHE A 972 -5.30 -8.83 34.67
C PHE A 972 -3.79 -9.00 34.95
N GLU A 973 -3.35 -10.24 35.14
CA GLU A 973 -1.95 -10.56 35.45
C GLU A 973 -1.20 -10.96 34.18
N TRP A 974 -1.84 -11.68 33.26
CA TRP A 974 -1.20 -12.10 32.03
C TRP A 974 -0.85 -10.90 31.12
N GLY A 975 0.45 -10.79 30.79
CA GLY A 975 0.98 -9.78 29.89
C GLY A 975 1.44 -8.49 30.56
N VAL A 976 1.31 -8.35 31.88
CA VAL A 976 1.92 -7.22 32.62
C VAL A 976 3.43 -7.42 32.71
N ALA A 977 4.19 -6.35 32.48
CA ALA A 977 5.65 -6.35 32.34
C ALA A 977 6.18 -7.23 31.18
N GLU A 978 5.28 -7.71 30.32
CA GLU A 978 5.60 -8.32 29.04
C GLU A 978 5.68 -7.20 27.99
N PRO A 979 6.76 -7.12 27.19
CA PRO A 979 6.84 -6.16 26.11
C PRO A 979 5.74 -6.35 25.09
N ALA A 980 5.18 -5.26 24.58
CA ALA A 980 4.37 -5.34 23.38
C ALA A 980 5.24 -5.83 22.21
N ASP A 981 4.65 -6.58 21.30
CA ASP A 981 5.24 -6.96 20.01
C ASP A 981 4.99 -5.88 18.95
N PHE A 982 3.84 -5.21 19.04
CA PHE A 982 3.43 -4.16 18.12
C PHE A 982 2.86 -2.97 18.90
N ILE A 983 3.31 -1.75 18.59
CA ILE A 983 2.80 -0.51 19.21
C ILE A 983 2.32 0.45 18.13
N THR A 984 1.08 0.91 18.25
CA THR A 984 0.48 1.94 17.40
C THR A 984 0.24 3.24 18.18
N LEU A 985 0.17 4.35 17.45
CA LEU A 985 -0.13 5.69 17.98
C LEU A 985 -1.57 6.14 17.68
N LEU A 986 -2.35 5.29 17.00
CA LEU A 986 -3.79 5.41 16.81
C LEU A 986 -4.47 4.07 17.15
N PRO A 987 -5.79 4.06 17.43
CA PRO A 987 -6.53 2.85 17.74
C PRO A 987 -6.40 1.73 16.68
N MET A 988 -6.58 0.49 17.11
CA MET A 988 -6.65 -0.69 16.24
C MET A 988 -8.08 -1.26 16.23
N TRP A 989 -8.78 -1.21 15.10
CA TRP A 989 -10.19 -1.57 15.00
C TRP A 989 -10.45 -2.69 13.97
N ASP A 990 -11.63 -3.29 14.06
CA ASP A 990 -12.18 -4.22 13.08
C ASP A 990 -12.81 -3.47 11.89
N PRO A 991 -12.28 -3.60 10.66
CA PRO A 991 -12.79 -2.85 9.52
C PRO A 991 -14.03 -3.51 8.87
N ARG A 992 -14.44 -4.71 9.28
CA ARG A 992 -15.41 -5.53 8.53
C ARG A 992 -16.79 -4.90 8.36
N ASN A 993 -17.31 -4.22 9.39
CA ASN A 993 -18.63 -3.57 9.33
C ASN A 993 -18.52 -2.07 9.01
N THR A 994 -17.35 -1.61 8.54
CA THR A 994 -17.11 -0.23 8.13
C THR A 994 -17.15 -0.10 6.61
N THR A 995 -17.20 1.13 6.10
CA THR A 995 -17.01 1.44 4.68
C THR A 995 -15.58 1.93 4.38
N TRP A 996 -14.61 1.59 5.23
CA TRP A 996 -13.21 1.92 4.99
C TRP A 996 -12.69 1.31 3.69
N SER A 997 -12.11 2.14 2.82
CA SER A 997 -11.85 1.81 1.41
C SER A 997 -10.91 0.61 1.20
N TYR A 998 -10.04 0.32 2.17
CA TYR A 998 -9.04 -0.75 2.03
C TYR A 998 -9.39 -2.05 2.77
N LYS A 999 -10.61 -2.17 3.35
CA LYS A 999 -11.00 -3.28 4.24
C LYS A 999 -10.87 -4.68 3.62
N ASP A 1000 -10.90 -4.78 2.29
CA ASP A 1000 -10.90 -6.04 1.54
C ASP A 1000 -9.62 -6.24 0.70
N LYS A 1001 -8.63 -5.35 0.81
CA LYS A 1001 -7.31 -5.54 0.18
C LYS A 1001 -6.53 -6.62 0.93
N ILE A 1002 -6.77 -7.88 0.56
CA ILE A 1002 -6.24 -9.10 1.19
C ILE A 1002 -5.62 -9.99 0.11
N TRP A 1003 -4.39 -10.46 0.33
CA TRP A 1003 -3.64 -11.31 -0.59
C TRP A 1003 -3.53 -12.73 -0.04
N ASN A 1004 -3.97 -13.70 -0.83
CA ASN A 1004 -3.73 -15.14 -0.70
C ASN A 1004 -4.13 -15.79 0.65
N TYR A 1005 -4.99 -15.16 1.47
CA TYR A 1005 -5.65 -15.85 2.59
C TYR A 1005 -6.58 -16.96 2.12
N LEU A 1006 -7.14 -16.76 0.92
CA LEU A 1006 -7.76 -17.78 0.11
C LEU A 1006 -6.79 -18.04 -1.07
N PRO A 1007 -6.48 -19.30 -1.41
CA PRO A 1007 -5.48 -19.60 -2.42
C PRO A 1007 -5.72 -18.87 -3.75
N ASN A 1008 -4.71 -18.11 -4.21
CA ASN A 1008 -4.72 -17.33 -5.45
C ASN A 1008 -5.76 -16.20 -5.53
N ILE A 1009 -6.41 -15.84 -4.42
CA ILE A 1009 -7.31 -14.68 -4.35
C ILE A 1009 -6.51 -13.49 -3.84
N ARG A 1010 -6.42 -12.43 -4.63
CA ARG A 1010 -5.74 -11.17 -4.32
C ARG A 1010 -6.29 -10.06 -5.21
N PRO A 1011 -6.17 -8.78 -4.81
CA PRO A 1011 -6.46 -7.69 -5.71
C PRO A 1011 -5.49 -7.72 -6.90
N ILE A 1012 -6.00 -7.32 -8.06
CA ILE A 1012 -5.23 -7.13 -9.30
C ILE A 1012 -5.42 -5.67 -9.68
N PHE A 1013 -4.33 -4.90 -9.64
CA PHE A 1013 -4.34 -3.50 -9.99
C PHE A 1013 -4.03 -3.35 -11.48
N THR A 1014 -4.94 -2.73 -12.22
CA THR A 1014 -4.75 -2.40 -13.64
C THR A 1014 -4.66 -0.88 -13.81
N PRO A 1015 -4.22 -0.36 -14.97
CA PRO A 1015 -4.29 1.07 -15.23
C PRO A 1015 -5.71 1.65 -15.13
N GLU A 1016 -6.72 0.87 -15.51
CA GLU A 1016 -8.14 1.25 -15.49
C GLU A 1016 -8.72 1.19 -14.08
N ASP A 1017 -8.21 0.28 -13.24
CA ASP A 1017 -8.60 0.12 -11.84
C ASP A 1017 -7.36 0.03 -10.94
N GLY A 1018 -6.74 1.21 -10.74
CA GLY A 1018 -5.48 1.32 -10.00
C GLY A 1018 -5.60 1.06 -8.49
N GLN A 1019 -6.81 1.08 -7.94
CA GLN A 1019 -7.08 0.85 -6.52
C GLN A 1019 -7.79 -0.48 -6.25
N ALA A 1020 -8.24 -1.20 -7.27
CA ALA A 1020 -9.00 -2.44 -7.16
C ALA A 1020 -10.30 -2.27 -6.34
N ASP A 1021 -11.02 -1.15 -6.47
CA ASP A 1021 -12.01 -0.70 -5.48
C ASP A 1021 -13.20 -1.64 -5.28
N TRP A 1022 -13.62 -2.36 -6.32
CA TRP A 1022 -14.66 -3.39 -6.26
C TRP A 1022 -14.14 -4.75 -5.73
N PHE A 1023 -12.83 -4.91 -5.54
CA PHE A 1023 -12.26 -6.18 -5.09
C PHE A 1023 -12.75 -6.55 -3.68
N THR A 1024 -13.56 -7.60 -3.62
CA THR A 1024 -14.03 -8.22 -2.37
C THR A 1024 -14.27 -9.71 -2.56
N HIS A 1025 -14.47 -10.43 -1.47
CA HIS A 1025 -14.84 -11.84 -1.49
C HIS A 1025 -15.72 -12.15 -0.27
N PRO A 1026 -16.82 -12.92 -0.40
CA PRO A 1026 -17.78 -13.15 0.69
C PRO A 1026 -17.13 -13.77 1.94
N ASP A 1027 -16.13 -14.62 1.75
CA ASP A 1027 -15.39 -15.23 2.87
C ASP A 1027 -14.46 -14.27 3.62
N PHE A 1028 -14.19 -13.07 3.09
CA PHE A 1028 -13.38 -12.09 3.82
C PHE A 1028 -14.02 -11.72 5.14
N GLU A 1029 -15.35 -11.64 5.26
CA GLU A 1029 -16.02 -11.35 6.54
C GLU A 1029 -15.60 -12.31 7.68
N GLN A 1030 -15.26 -13.55 7.35
CA GLN A 1030 -14.85 -14.58 8.31
C GLN A 1030 -13.37 -14.45 8.74
N ILE A 1031 -12.55 -13.68 8.02
CA ILE A 1031 -11.14 -13.47 8.36
C ILE A 1031 -11.07 -12.43 9.48
N ASP A 1032 -10.82 -12.90 10.70
CA ASP A 1032 -10.52 -12.04 11.84
C ASP A 1032 -9.29 -11.19 11.55
N ARG A 1033 -9.50 -9.87 11.55
CA ARG A 1033 -8.50 -8.88 11.18
C ARG A 1033 -8.65 -7.60 11.99
N ARG A 1034 -7.57 -6.85 12.03
CA ARG A 1034 -7.50 -5.51 12.64
C ARG A 1034 -6.80 -4.60 11.67
N THR A 1035 -7.12 -3.32 11.76
CA THR A 1035 -6.44 -2.27 11.01
C THR A 1035 -6.06 -1.15 11.97
N PHE A 1036 -5.08 -0.34 11.57
CA PHE A 1036 -4.75 0.94 12.17
C PHE A 1036 -4.63 1.97 11.04
N ILE A 1037 -4.30 3.22 11.36
CA ILE A 1037 -3.89 4.23 10.36
C ILE A 1037 -2.56 4.84 10.82
N ASN A 1038 -1.74 5.29 9.87
CA ASN A 1038 -0.41 5.89 10.03
C ASN A 1038 0.70 4.86 10.29
N THR A 1039 1.77 4.91 9.49
CA THR A 1039 2.83 3.88 9.51
C THR A 1039 3.95 4.14 10.52
N VAL A 1040 3.84 5.18 11.35
CA VAL A 1040 4.73 5.40 12.50
C VAL A 1040 4.38 4.43 13.63
N VAL A 1041 5.07 3.30 13.66
CA VAL A 1041 4.78 2.17 14.56
C VAL A 1041 6.06 1.46 15.02
N ARG A 1042 5.99 0.73 16.13
CA ARG A 1042 7.08 -0.09 16.65
C ARG A 1042 6.82 -1.58 16.52
N PHE A 1043 7.80 -2.31 16.02
CA PHE A 1043 7.79 -3.77 15.86
C PHE A 1043 8.80 -4.44 16.78
N SER A 1044 8.49 -5.64 17.28
CA SER A 1044 9.47 -6.59 17.82
C SER A 1044 10.02 -7.47 16.71
N LYS A 1045 11.20 -8.06 16.94
CA LYS A 1045 11.71 -9.15 16.08
C LYS A 1045 10.68 -10.26 15.89
N LYS A 1046 9.97 -10.66 16.95
CA LYS A 1046 8.95 -11.71 16.89
C LYS A 1046 7.77 -11.30 15.98
N MET A 1047 7.37 -10.04 16.03
CA MET A 1047 6.34 -9.50 15.13
C MET A 1047 6.78 -9.59 13.66
N LEU A 1048 8.02 -9.17 13.37
CA LEU A 1048 8.58 -9.24 12.02
C LEU A 1048 8.79 -10.69 11.54
N GLN A 1049 9.11 -11.61 12.44
CA GLN A 1049 9.15 -13.04 12.15
C GLN A 1049 7.78 -13.56 11.70
N ALA A 1050 6.71 -13.23 12.44
CA ALA A 1050 5.36 -13.66 12.08
C ALA A 1050 4.99 -13.15 10.68
N MET A 1051 5.22 -11.87 10.39
CA MET A 1051 4.97 -11.30 9.07
C MET A 1051 5.82 -11.97 7.97
N HIS A 1052 7.08 -12.28 8.27
CA HIS A 1052 7.98 -12.98 7.36
C HIS A 1052 7.46 -14.38 7.00
N GLU A 1053 7.05 -15.17 8.00
CA GLU A 1053 6.52 -16.52 7.82
C GLU A 1053 5.23 -16.53 7.00
N GLU A 1054 4.36 -15.53 7.20
CA GLU A 1054 3.12 -15.41 6.44
C GLU A 1054 3.37 -14.95 4.98
N ASN A 1055 4.29 -14.01 4.77
CA ASN A 1055 4.71 -13.59 3.43
C ASN A 1055 5.37 -14.75 2.63
N LEU A 1056 6.16 -15.63 3.28
CA LEU A 1056 6.77 -16.80 2.64
C LEU A 1056 5.73 -17.77 2.04
N VAL A 1057 4.54 -17.82 2.63
CA VAL A 1057 3.43 -18.64 2.13
C VAL A 1057 2.45 -17.85 1.25
N GLY A 1058 2.72 -16.57 1.04
CA GLY A 1058 2.00 -15.69 0.11
C GLY A 1058 0.92 -14.82 0.76
N ARG A 1059 0.62 -15.01 2.05
CA ARG A 1059 -0.42 -14.25 2.75
C ARG A 1059 0.07 -12.85 3.05
N SER A 1060 -0.72 -11.84 2.68
CA SER A 1060 -0.50 -10.45 3.05
C SER A 1060 -1.82 -9.66 3.05
N MET A 1061 -1.78 -8.39 3.45
CA MET A 1061 -2.88 -7.43 3.43
C MET A 1061 -2.35 -6.03 3.09
N GLN A 1062 -3.24 -5.05 2.91
CA GLN A 1062 -2.83 -3.65 2.80
C GLN A 1062 -2.03 -3.24 4.05
N ALA A 1063 -1.06 -2.34 3.85
CA ALA A 1063 -0.04 -1.99 4.82
C ALA A 1063 -0.58 -1.78 6.24
N GLU A 1064 -1.62 -0.96 6.42
CA GLU A 1064 -2.14 -0.59 7.73
C GLU A 1064 -3.06 -1.67 8.36
N MET A 1065 -3.49 -2.65 7.58
CA MET A 1065 -4.18 -3.84 8.08
C MET A 1065 -3.21 -4.97 8.45
N TRP A 1066 -2.07 -5.04 7.78
CA TRP A 1066 -1.19 -6.21 7.81
C TRP A 1066 -0.58 -6.50 9.19
N PRO A 1067 0.15 -5.57 9.85
CA PRO A 1067 0.75 -5.82 11.16
C PRO A 1067 -0.26 -6.16 12.26
N SER A 1068 -1.33 -5.37 12.41
CA SER A 1068 -2.30 -5.57 13.49
C SER A 1068 -3.04 -6.90 13.31
N THR A 1069 -3.32 -7.31 12.07
CA THR A 1069 -3.91 -8.62 11.76
C THR A 1069 -2.96 -9.77 12.06
N VAL A 1070 -1.70 -9.70 11.64
CA VAL A 1070 -0.70 -10.74 11.97
C VAL A 1070 -0.52 -10.85 13.48
N ALA A 1071 -0.49 -9.73 14.21
CA ALA A 1071 -0.40 -9.74 15.67
C ALA A 1071 -1.60 -10.46 16.31
N LEU A 1072 -2.82 -10.19 15.85
CA LEU A 1072 -4.04 -10.85 16.31
C LEU A 1072 -4.00 -12.36 16.03
N GLN A 1073 -3.71 -12.74 14.79
CA GLN A 1073 -3.77 -14.14 14.35
C GLN A 1073 -2.69 -15.01 15.02
N HIS A 1074 -1.51 -14.46 15.27
CA HIS A 1074 -0.43 -15.15 15.97
C HIS A 1074 -0.48 -15.00 17.50
N GLY A 1075 -1.42 -14.25 18.08
CA GLY A 1075 -1.55 -14.07 19.53
C GLY A 1075 -0.46 -13.19 20.16
N LEU A 1076 0.11 -12.29 19.38
CA LEU A 1076 1.14 -11.34 19.81
C LEU A 1076 0.52 -10.16 20.58
N LYS A 1077 1.32 -9.51 21.43
CA LYS A 1077 0.81 -8.38 22.23
C LYS A 1077 0.86 -7.10 21.40
N ALA A 1078 -0.30 -6.61 20.95
CA ALA A 1078 -0.42 -5.32 20.28
C ALA A 1078 -1.01 -4.27 21.23
N VAL A 1079 -0.45 -3.05 21.26
CA VAL A 1079 -0.91 -1.97 22.14
C VAL A 1079 -1.09 -0.68 21.35
N TYR A 1080 -2.26 -0.05 21.48
CA TYR A 1080 -2.42 1.37 21.13
C TYR A 1080 -1.98 2.23 22.32
N ALA A 1081 -1.07 3.16 22.10
CA ALA A 1081 -0.59 4.10 23.10
C ALA A 1081 -1.29 5.48 22.94
N PRO A 1082 -2.19 5.87 23.86
CA PRO A 1082 -3.00 7.10 23.76
C PRO A 1082 -2.17 8.34 24.17
N HIS A 1083 -1.24 8.70 23.31
CA HIS A 1083 -0.41 9.91 23.45
C HIS A 1083 -1.28 11.19 23.33
N PRO A 1084 -0.83 12.33 23.87
CA PRO A 1084 -1.61 13.56 23.78
C PRO A 1084 -1.75 14.03 22.33
N ILE A 1085 -2.99 14.30 21.92
CA ILE A 1085 -3.40 14.84 20.61
C ILE A 1085 -4.21 16.13 20.86
N PHE A 1086 -3.96 17.14 20.02
CA PHE A 1086 -4.63 18.44 20.06
C PHE A 1086 -5.45 18.67 18.80
N THR A 1087 -6.41 19.59 18.86
CA THR A 1087 -7.22 20.01 17.71
C THR A 1087 -7.09 21.51 17.46
N ASP A 1088 -7.27 21.92 16.22
CA ASP A 1088 -7.29 23.32 15.79
C ASP A 1088 -8.55 24.08 16.20
N ARG A 1089 -9.59 23.39 16.69
CA ARG A 1089 -10.91 23.94 17.03
C ARG A 1089 -11.42 23.51 18.39
N HIS A 1090 -12.40 24.27 18.89
CA HIS A 1090 -13.17 23.94 20.08
C HIS A 1090 -14.29 22.94 19.79
N TRP A 1091 -13.96 21.66 19.81
CA TRP A 1091 -14.94 20.59 19.59
C TRP A 1091 -15.90 20.43 20.78
N PRO A 1092 -17.23 20.58 20.59
CA PRO A 1092 -18.20 20.30 21.64
C PRO A 1092 -18.17 18.82 22.04
N THR A 1093 -18.30 18.54 23.33
CA THR A 1093 -18.24 17.17 23.86
C THR A 1093 -19.30 16.25 23.28
N GLY A 1094 -20.53 16.74 23.13
CA GLY A 1094 -21.63 15.97 22.53
C GLY A 1094 -21.34 15.58 21.07
N TYR A 1095 -20.76 16.49 20.30
CA TYR A 1095 -20.38 16.22 18.91
C TYR A 1095 -19.18 15.26 18.84
N THR A 1096 -18.16 15.49 19.66
CA THR A 1096 -17.00 14.59 19.79
C THR A 1096 -17.45 13.15 20.08
N SER A 1097 -18.43 12.97 20.97
CA SER A 1097 -18.99 11.65 21.28
C SER A 1097 -19.74 11.04 20.10
N ALA A 1098 -20.47 11.85 19.33
CA ALA A 1098 -21.21 11.38 18.17
C ALA A 1098 -20.33 10.97 16.99
N ILE A 1099 -19.08 11.47 16.91
CA ILE A 1099 -18.15 11.15 15.80
C ILE A 1099 -17.13 10.09 16.22
N PHE A 1100 -16.41 10.30 17.33
CA PHE A 1100 -15.23 9.51 17.68
C PHE A 1100 -15.49 8.43 18.74
N ASP A 1101 -16.66 8.44 19.39
CA ASP A 1101 -17.11 7.40 20.35
C ASP A 1101 -18.38 6.68 19.87
N THR A 1102 -18.61 6.68 18.55
CA THR A 1102 -19.76 6.04 17.90
C THR A 1102 -19.60 4.52 17.81
N ALA A 1103 -20.74 3.83 17.85
CA ALA A 1103 -20.85 2.38 17.75
C ALA A 1103 -22.19 1.99 17.10
N SER A 1104 -22.66 2.77 16.13
CA SER A 1104 -24.00 2.63 15.55
C SER A 1104 -23.94 2.07 14.13
N SER A 1105 -24.94 1.24 13.81
CA SER A 1105 -25.32 1.00 12.42
C SER A 1105 -25.96 2.26 11.81
N VAL A 1106 -25.97 2.33 10.49
CA VAL A 1106 -26.45 3.50 9.74
C VAL A 1106 -27.43 3.07 8.67
N ASP A 1107 -28.50 3.83 8.50
CA ASP A 1107 -29.40 3.72 7.37
C ASP A 1107 -28.70 4.22 6.09
N PRO A 1108 -28.53 3.38 5.05
CA PRO A 1108 -27.72 3.73 3.89
C PRO A 1108 -28.29 4.90 3.08
N ASP A 1109 -29.62 5.06 3.07
CA ASP A 1109 -30.30 6.09 2.27
C ASP A 1109 -30.28 7.44 2.98
N THR A 1110 -30.46 7.45 4.30
CA THR A 1110 -30.64 8.67 5.09
C THR A 1110 -29.42 9.07 5.91
N GLY A 1111 -28.46 8.16 6.10
CA GLY A 1111 -27.32 8.33 6.99
C GLY A 1111 -27.70 8.29 8.48
N GLU A 1112 -28.96 8.03 8.83
CA GLU A 1112 -29.41 8.04 10.23
C GLU A 1112 -28.74 6.93 11.04
N ALA A 1113 -28.15 7.28 12.18
CA ALA A 1113 -27.72 6.28 13.15
C ALA A 1113 -28.95 5.52 13.69
N LEU A 1114 -28.99 4.21 13.46
CA LEU A 1114 -30.10 3.33 13.80
C LEU A 1114 -29.88 2.68 15.18
N GLU A 1115 -29.28 1.50 15.19
CA GLU A 1115 -29.04 0.73 16.41
C GLU A 1115 -27.60 0.93 16.89
N SER A 1116 -27.47 1.44 18.11
CA SER A 1116 -26.17 1.51 18.79
C SER A 1116 -25.84 0.16 19.43
N ARG A 1117 -24.69 -0.40 19.05
CA ARG A 1117 -24.16 -1.65 19.56
C ARG A 1117 -23.09 -1.36 20.60
N GLN A 1118 -23.46 -1.49 21.88
CA GLN A 1118 -22.52 -1.34 22.99
C GLN A 1118 -21.28 -2.23 22.76
N GLY A 1119 -20.08 -1.66 22.95
CA GLY A 1119 -18.83 -2.41 22.79
C GLY A 1119 -18.26 -2.45 21.37
N ALA A 1120 -18.95 -1.91 20.35
CA ALA A 1120 -18.52 -1.91 18.95
C ALA A 1120 -17.99 -0.54 18.46
N TRP A 1121 -17.31 0.20 19.35
CA TRP A 1121 -16.83 1.54 19.02
C TRP A 1121 -15.89 1.55 17.82
N THR A 1122 -16.09 2.49 16.91
CA THR A 1122 -15.30 2.70 15.68
C THR A 1122 -15.32 1.55 14.65
N GLU A 1123 -16.10 0.50 14.89
CA GLU A 1123 -16.09 -0.72 14.07
C GLU A 1123 -17.39 -0.93 13.27
N GLU A 1124 -18.40 -0.08 13.48
CA GLU A 1124 -19.70 -0.15 12.81
C GLU A 1124 -19.81 0.82 11.62
N ALA A 1125 -20.94 0.79 10.92
CA ALA A 1125 -21.19 1.60 9.73
C ALA A 1125 -21.13 3.13 9.95
N ASP A 1126 -21.13 3.61 11.20
CA ASP A 1126 -20.92 5.02 11.54
C ASP A 1126 -19.45 5.36 11.89
N SER A 1127 -18.51 4.43 11.66
CA SER A 1127 -17.11 4.57 12.04
C SER A 1127 -16.48 5.90 11.60
N PRO A 1128 -15.66 6.56 12.45
CA PRO A 1128 -14.93 7.76 12.05
C PRO A 1128 -13.90 7.50 10.93
N TYR A 1129 -13.60 6.23 10.64
CA TYR A 1129 -12.67 5.80 9.60
C TYR A 1129 -13.34 5.50 8.25
N ASN A 1130 -14.65 5.71 8.13
CA ASN A 1130 -15.27 5.68 6.82
C ASN A 1130 -14.75 6.83 5.97
N HIS A 1131 -14.60 6.62 4.66
CA HIS A 1131 -14.02 7.60 3.74
C HIS A 1131 -14.67 8.99 3.85
N ASP A 1132 -15.99 9.01 4.04
CA ASP A 1132 -16.77 10.23 4.17
C ASP A 1132 -16.60 10.94 5.53
N ARG A 1133 -16.08 10.26 6.55
CA ARG A 1133 -15.95 10.75 7.94
C ARG A 1133 -14.50 11.03 8.36
N GLU A 1134 -13.52 10.46 7.65
CA GLU A 1134 -12.09 10.70 7.93
C GLU A 1134 -11.72 12.19 7.85
N PHE A 1135 -12.52 13.00 7.14
CA PHE A 1135 -12.33 14.45 7.07
C PHE A 1135 -12.38 15.15 8.44
N ASN A 1136 -13.06 14.58 9.44
CA ASN A 1136 -13.10 15.08 10.82
C ASN A 1136 -11.72 15.11 11.50
N PHE A 1137 -10.74 14.35 11.01
CA PHE A 1137 -9.37 14.38 11.52
C PHE A 1137 -8.51 15.52 10.95
N SER A 1138 -9.04 16.34 10.03
CA SER A 1138 -8.28 17.40 9.34
C SER A 1138 -7.65 18.46 10.27
N GLY A 1139 -8.25 18.63 11.45
CA GLY A 1139 -7.81 19.54 12.49
C GLY A 1139 -6.95 18.91 13.59
N TRP A 1140 -6.65 17.61 13.52
CA TRP A 1140 -5.92 16.89 14.58
C TRP A 1140 -4.41 17.11 14.46
N SER A 1141 -3.70 17.15 15.59
CA SER A 1141 -2.23 17.24 15.59
C SER A 1141 -1.55 15.97 15.07
N TRP A 1142 -2.27 14.85 15.02
CA TRP A 1142 -1.76 13.56 14.58
C TRP A 1142 -2.79 12.81 13.74
N TYR A 1143 -2.69 12.94 12.41
CA TYR A 1143 -3.42 12.14 11.43
C TYR A 1143 -2.85 12.37 10.02
N TYR A 1144 -2.76 11.34 9.17
CA TYR A 1144 -2.08 11.45 7.86
C TYR A 1144 -2.63 12.55 6.93
N ALA A 1145 -3.94 12.83 7.01
CA ALA A 1145 -4.59 13.81 6.15
C ALA A 1145 -4.62 15.24 6.72
N SER A 1146 -4.13 15.45 7.94
CA SER A 1146 -4.29 16.69 8.70
C SER A 1146 -3.51 17.88 8.14
N ARG A 1147 -4.08 19.09 8.25
CA ARG A 1147 -3.43 20.35 7.84
C ARG A 1147 -2.86 21.14 9.01
N PHE A 1148 -3.42 20.94 10.20
CA PHE A 1148 -3.04 21.62 11.43
C PHE A 1148 -1.57 21.46 11.86
N PRO A 1149 -0.96 20.26 11.82
CA PRO A 1149 0.38 20.02 12.35
C PRO A 1149 1.45 20.88 11.68
N ARG A 1150 1.38 21.01 10.34
CA ARG A 1150 2.26 21.89 9.57
C ARG A 1150 2.17 23.33 10.02
N ASN A 1151 0.96 23.89 10.11
CA ASN A 1151 0.77 25.29 10.50
C ASN A 1151 1.23 25.54 11.94
N LEU A 1152 0.91 24.62 12.86
CA LEU A 1152 1.35 24.72 14.24
C LEU A 1152 2.88 24.69 14.36
N TYR A 1153 3.52 23.76 13.66
CA TYR A 1153 4.97 23.62 13.70
C TYR A 1153 5.70 24.82 13.08
N ARG A 1154 5.22 25.31 11.92
CA ARG A 1154 5.75 26.54 11.28
C ARG A 1154 5.63 27.74 12.22
N ARG A 1155 4.47 27.93 12.84
CA ARG A 1155 4.27 29.06 13.76
C ARG A 1155 5.18 28.97 14.99
N TRP A 1156 5.43 27.77 15.50
CA TRP A 1156 6.36 27.54 16.62
C TRP A 1156 7.83 27.83 16.25
N LEU A 1157 8.23 27.54 15.01
CA LEU A 1157 9.51 27.97 14.43
C LEU A 1157 9.58 29.49 14.14
N ASN A 1158 8.51 30.24 14.45
CA ASN A 1158 8.33 31.65 14.08
C ASN A 1158 8.40 31.89 12.56
N TRP A 1159 7.92 30.93 11.77
CA TRP A 1159 7.77 31.08 10.33
C TRP A 1159 6.37 31.54 9.98
N PRO A 1160 6.20 32.32 8.90
CA PRO A 1160 4.90 32.82 8.52
C PRO A 1160 3.97 31.66 8.16
N ILE A 1161 2.74 31.75 8.67
CA ILE A 1161 1.62 30.88 8.36
C ILE A 1161 0.43 31.72 7.92
N VAL A 1162 -0.39 31.16 7.05
CA VAL A 1162 -1.69 31.72 6.75
C VAL A 1162 -2.70 31.17 7.75
N LYS A 1163 -3.33 32.10 8.49
CA LYS A 1163 -4.53 31.86 9.28
C LYS A 1163 -5.71 32.40 8.51
N GLN A 1164 -6.78 31.64 8.48
CA GLN A 1164 -8.03 32.08 7.87
C GLN A 1164 -9.18 31.44 8.64
N ASN A 1165 -10.09 32.27 9.14
CA ASN A 1165 -11.38 31.79 9.60
C ASN A 1165 -12.34 31.66 8.42
N TRP A 1166 -13.32 30.79 8.55
CA TRP A 1166 -14.31 30.58 7.50
C TRP A 1166 -15.04 31.88 7.14
N GLY A 1167 -14.92 32.30 5.88
CA GLY A 1167 -15.55 33.53 5.37
C GLY A 1167 -14.82 34.83 5.76
N GLU A 1168 -13.63 34.74 6.35
CA GLU A 1168 -12.77 35.88 6.63
C GLU A 1168 -11.59 35.94 5.64
N GLU A 1169 -10.98 37.12 5.52
CA GLU A 1169 -9.76 37.30 4.74
C GLU A 1169 -8.59 36.55 5.39
N GLU A 1170 -7.62 36.16 4.57
CA GLU A 1170 -6.40 35.52 5.05
C GLU A 1170 -5.54 36.51 5.85
N GLU A 1171 -5.06 36.07 7.01
CA GLU A 1171 -4.12 36.79 7.86
C GLU A 1171 -2.81 36.03 7.94
N ILE A 1172 -1.68 36.74 7.96
CA ILE A 1172 -0.36 36.13 8.19
C ILE A 1172 -0.03 36.22 9.69
N ASP A 1173 0.25 35.08 10.32
CA ASP A 1173 0.78 34.99 11.69
C ASP A 1173 2.19 34.37 11.68
N GLY A 1174 3.06 34.84 12.57
CA GLY A 1174 4.46 34.45 12.63
C GLY A 1174 5.36 35.15 11.62
N GLY A 1175 6.68 35.04 11.83
CA GLY A 1175 7.71 35.69 11.02
C GLY A 1175 8.44 36.82 11.77
N PRO A 1176 9.33 37.56 11.08
CA PRO A 1176 10.14 38.60 11.71
C PRO A 1176 9.29 39.63 12.48
N GLY A 1177 9.61 39.84 13.76
CA GLY A 1177 8.95 40.80 14.65
C GLY A 1177 7.75 40.27 15.44
N TRP A 1178 7.23 39.07 15.13
CA TRP A 1178 6.11 38.49 15.88
C TRP A 1178 6.47 38.12 17.32
N ASP A 1179 7.67 37.57 17.53
CA ASP A 1179 8.17 37.18 18.85
C ASP A 1179 8.66 38.37 19.71
N GLY A 1180 8.27 39.60 19.37
CA GLY A 1180 8.66 40.82 20.08
C GLY A 1180 10.12 41.22 19.85
N ALA A 1181 10.63 42.16 20.66
CA ALA A 1181 11.89 42.86 20.37
C ALA A 1181 13.10 41.92 20.27
N LEU A 1182 13.76 41.45 21.32
CA LEU A 1182 14.90 40.53 21.17
C LEU A 1182 14.39 39.08 21.21
N GLU A 1183 13.37 38.77 20.39
CA GLU A 1183 12.63 37.51 20.44
C GLU A 1183 12.22 37.10 21.87
N GLN A 1184 11.74 38.05 22.66
CA GLN A 1184 11.43 37.83 24.09
C GLN A 1184 10.07 37.15 24.34
N LYS A 1185 9.27 36.92 23.30
CA LYS A 1185 7.93 36.32 23.36
C LYS A 1185 7.84 35.04 22.53
N ARG A 1186 8.83 34.16 22.64
CA ARG A 1186 8.86 32.94 21.82
C ARG A 1186 7.72 32.01 22.18
N MET A 1187 7.17 31.37 21.16
CA MET A 1187 6.17 30.33 21.34
C MET A 1187 6.77 29.12 22.07
N CYS A 1188 6.20 28.78 23.23
CA CYS A 1188 6.55 27.62 24.04
C CYS A 1188 5.41 26.61 24.05
N MET A 1189 5.70 25.35 23.71
CA MET A 1189 4.70 24.27 23.66
C MET A 1189 5.18 23.05 24.46
N PRO A 1190 4.29 22.25 25.06
CA PRO A 1190 4.67 20.95 25.58
C PRO A 1190 5.15 20.02 24.45
N GLY A 1191 5.59 18.82 24.80
CA GLY A 1191 5.97 17.81 23.80
C GLY A 1191 4.76 17.28 23.04
N ILE A 1192 4.56 17.76 21.80
CA ILE A 1192 3.46 17.41 20.92
C ILE A 1192 4.01 16.65 19.71
N LEU A 1193 3.34 15.55 19.36
CA LEU A 1193 3.60 14.80 18.15
C LEU A 1193 2.74 15.36 17.00
N LEU A 1194 3.39 15.64 15.87
CA LEU A 1194 2.86 16.40 14.75
C LEU A 1194 3.02 15.61 13.46
N HIS A 1195 1.91 15.31 12.78
CA HIS A 1195 1.95 14.65 11.48
C HIS A 1195 0.69 14.90 10.65
N PRO A 1196 0.82 15.26 9.36
CA PRO A 1196 2.09 15.45 8.62
C PRO A 1196 2.66 16.87 8.71
N VAL A 1197 3.99 16.98 8.64
CA VAL A 1197 4.74 18.24 8.49
C VAL A 1197 5.54 18.17 7.19
N LYS A 1198 5.03 18.80 6.13
CA LYS A 1198 5.57 18.78 4.76
C LYS A 1198 5.70 20.19 4.20
N ARG A 1199 6.53 20.35 3.15
CA ARG A 1199 6.72 21.62 2.41
C ARG A 1199 7.10 22.75 3.38
N MET A 1200 8.24 22.60 4.03
CA MET A 1200 8.71 23.49 5.10
C MET A 1200 9.65 24.57 4.56
N ALA A 1201 9.39 25.09 3.35
CA ALA A 1201 10.08 26.28 2.83
C ALA A 1201 9.89 27.48 3.78
N LYS A 1202 11.00 27.99 4.33
CA LYS A 1202 11.03 28.96 5.44
C LYS A 1202 10.28 30.27 5.16
N HIS A 1203 10.38 30.80 3.94
CA HIS A 1203 9.91 32.15 3.60
C HIS A 1203 8.56 32.19 2.90
N GLU A 1204 8.03 31.05 2.47
CA GLU A 1204 6.77 30.98 1.74
C GLU A 1204 5.63 30.78 2.74
N PRO A 1205 4.70 31.74 2.90
CA PRO A 1205 3.54 31.55 3.78
C PRO A 1205 2.58 30.48 3.24
N LYS A 1206 2.63 30.22 1.93
CA LYS A 1206 1.90 29.15 1.22
C LYS A 1206 2.84 28.39 0.27
N PRO A 1207 3.19 27.13 0.59
CA PRO A 1207 3.74 26.18 -0.37
C PRO A 1207 2.82 24.97 -0.64
#